data_AF-A0AAP5AHE3-F1
#
_entry.id   AF-A0AAP5AHE3-F1
#
_cell.length_a   1.000
_cell.length_b   1.000
_cell.length_c   1.000
_cell.angle_alpha   90.00
_cell.angle_beta   90.00
_cell.angle_gamma   90.00
#
_symmetry.space_group_name_H-M   'P 1'
#
loop_
_entity.id
_entity.type
_entity.pdbx_description
1 polymer ?
#
loop_
_entity_poly.entity_id
_entity_poly.type
_entity_poly.pdbx_seq_one_letter_code
_entity_poly.pdbx_strand_id
1 'polypeptide(L)'
;MSQYLLSFARQRLEGRTDAYLTLLWCMYQANQSKGRYSDHIKAHIAAAADDLLGRNYQRIASRFKKVLDRKPELDRLSPSGLATLDHLRVKNFRGFGHLGSDDMGSFIRFSKFKNIFYAPNGGGKTSLCEALEFGMTGDIKEASRRKTKLKHYVARGDIRHQLSLIGADRLQVKPSINWSSCFIDRNRLQEFSLLGSKDTGSVENDVLATLFGLEELQEVIGRFVRPESFSLKNFMRVEQADDVKALELSCRSLGQLRRKHRDDLRDAVSKVCHLLGLRSDQDYEVRAKVLRLRKVMEMHIRAAERLRAAKAPFAIPPERVERICAIARRLLRRRDDMETVFVRRATEVNYRAVFEALQSIELQSGAACPACLTPLATATVDPFERAREQLLALGELEILKQSRLRNDARIALWASHIATAITAIQAGEQVGGACPVSLDELGTTLSEFHTATDRSEVAPSVLQSFLKLCGENVEQIETYFLSCERACREVGQAGARAARLEVRLLELKAIDDSLKPLFDNKTRAESEFKAGSRQMAILAKKKMELLKDTADNSHFNQLLKDLETEYRVLYRDLLDYKLELEKARITGIELKAAAYYRAINKHDDEHEQIESINFERQADSYRIKITRVDGSLVDAFCLLSEGHLRTLGLSILLAMAEKKNFPIIVFDDVVNAIDTDHRSNIIELFFSDDYLRKIQMVVTTHDRLFWERFCIIADRHPQCDEHSSQVLNYTNKGVVMIDHAGGFQKKVHVALSVFDVRQALIYCRIWFESIVIEFCIDNCVTVTANFNKSQLKKSTYLQVSLEKTFLLVEPFIAYDLSNFNIVKKDLVNWSGQNQEHHAFDEGSLNFVHSKTSGEVLKIYNAIRLLECQLFPIRKKESGRKFLAELSKSIERRQSKLATLANAPLHVQKEHQEALRVFERRAIELGHELQYIEQCLVSADQLQRAETLD
;
A
#
# COMPACT_ATOMS: atom_id res chain seq x y z
N MET A 1 -4.29 11.36 18.65
CA MET A 1 -4.38 10.04 19.29
C MET A 1 -5.02 10.30 20.63
N SER A 2 -5.88 9.39 21.09
CA SER A 2 -6.44 9.52 22.45
C SER A 2 -5.30 9.61 23.47
N GLN A 3 -5.56 10.29 24.58
CA GLN A 3 -4.54 10.50 25.61
C GLN A 3 -4.08 9.17 26.21
N TYR A 4 -4.98 8.20 26.34
CA TYR A 4 -4.66 6.81 26.73
C TYR A 4 -3.67 6.14 25.78
N LEU A 5 -3.85 6.32 24.46
CA LEU A 5 -2.94 5.76 23.47
C LEU A 5 -1.58 6.46 23.45
N LEU A 6 -1.55 7.77 23.70
CA LEU A 6 -0.30 8.52 23.86
C LEU A 6 0.46 8.09 25.12
N SER A 7 -0.24 7.85 26.23
CA SER A 7 0.34 7.31 27.47
C SER A 7 0.87 5.89 27.25
N PHE A 8 0.11 5.02 26.56
CA PHE A 8 0.55 3.68 26.18
C PHE A 8 1.82 3.73 25.31
N ALA A 9 1.82 4.56 24.25
CA ALA A 9 2.97 4.72 23.37
C ALA A 9 4.20 5.21 24.15
N ARG A 10 4.05 6.21 25.02
CA ARG A 10 5.14 6.73 25.86
C ARG A 10 5.88 5.63 26.63
N GLN A 11 5.16 4.62 27.12
CA GLN A 11 5.72 3.50 27.88
C GLN A 11 6.33 2.38 27.02
N ARG A 12 5.93 2.31 25.74
CA ARG A 12 6.22 1.17 24.85
C ARG A 12 7.07 1.55 23.63
N LEU A 13 7.73 2.72 23.65
CA LEU A 13 8.60 3.19 22.56
C LEU A 13 10.09 2.80 22.72
N GLU A 14 10.52 2.30 23.87
CA GLU A 14 11.92 1.88 24.12
C GLU A 14 12.10 0.36 24.07
N GLY A 15 13.24 -0.08 23.53
CA GLY A 15 13.62 -1.49 23.50
C GLY A 15 12.74 -2.38 22.63
N ARG A 16 11.99 -1.80 21.69
CA ARG A 16 11.09 -2.52 20.77
C ARG A 16 11.69 -2.69 19.39
N THR A 17 11.26 -3.73 18.69
CA THR A 17 11.69 -4.04 17.31
C THR A 17 11.17 -2.99 16.32
N ASP A 18 11.83 -2.87 15.17
CA ASP A 18 11.43 -1.90 14.14
C ASP A 18 10.03 -2.19 13.59
N ALA A 19 9.63 -3.46 13.51
CA ALA A 19 8.27 -3.86 13.14
C ALA A 19 7.23 -3.35 14.16
N TYR A 20 7.46 -3.48 15.46
CA TYR A 20 6.57 -2.94 16.50
C TYR A 20 6.45 -1.41 16.41
N LEU A 21 7.58 -0.71 16.21
CA LEU A 21 7.60 0.75 16.07
C LEU A 21 6.91 1.21 14.78
N THR A 22 7.01 0.44 13.71
CA THR A 22 6.30 0.67 12.45
C THR A 22 4.79 0.61 12.66
N LEU A 23 4.29 -0.36 13.44
CA LEU A 23 2.86 -0.45 13.76
C LEU A 23 2.38 0.77 14.55
N LEU A 24 3.12 1.19 15.58
CA LEU A 24 2.81 2.42 16.33
C LEU A 24 2.83 3.68 15.43
N TRP A 25 3.76 3.74 14.48
CA TRP A 25 3.83 4.82 13.50
C TRP A 25 2.61 4.83 12.57
N CYS A 26 2.21 3.68 12.04
CA CYS A 26 1.02 3.53 11.23
C CYS A 26 -0.24 3.97 12.00
N MET A 27 -0.35 3.64 13.29
CA MET A 27 -1.45 4.09 14.16
C MET A 27 -1.45 5.62 14.32
N TYR A 28 -0.28 6.23 14.49
CA TYR A 28 -0.16 7.68 14.58
C TYR A 28 -0.64 8.39 13.31
N GLN A 29 -0.25 7.87 12.14
CA GLN A 29 -0.69 8.40 10.84
C GLN A 29 -2.19 8.20 10.60
N ALA A 30 -2.73 7.05 11.00
CA ALA A 30 -4.15 6.70 10.88
C ALA A 30 -5.09 7.54 11.75
N ASN A 31 -4.56 8.28 12.72
CA ASN A 31 -5.36 8.99 13.71
C ASN A 31 -6.15 10.20 13.14
N GLN A 32 -6.07 10.46 11.83
CA GLN A 32 -6.91 11.44 11.11
C GLN A 32 -8.06 10.80 10.31
N SER A 33 -8.11 9.47 10.18
CA SER A 33 -9.07 8.76 9.32
C SER A 33 -10.02 7.84 10.11
N LYS A 34 -11.29 7.78 9.69
CA LYS A 34 -12.28 6.82 10.21
C LYS A 34 -11.98 5.43 9.62
N GLY A 35 -11.99 4.37 10.42
CA GLY A 35 -11.78 2.99 9.95
C GLY A 35 -11.09 2.08 10.97
N ARG A 36 -10.91 0.81 10.62
CA ARG A 36 -10.12 -0.15 11.42
C ARG A 36 -8.62 0.14 11.26
N TYR A 37 -7.85 0.03 12.34
CA TYR A 37 -6.40 0.22 12.28
C TYR A 37 -5.72 -0.84 11.41
N SER A 38 -6.28 -2.06 11.37
CA SER A 38 -5.83 -3.13 10.47
C SER A 38 -5.82 -2.70 9.01
N ASP A 39 -6.84 -1.97 8.58
CA ASP A 39 -7.02 -1.59 7.18
C ASP A 39 -6.10 -0.43 6.83
N HIS A 40 -5.87 0.49 7.77
CA HIS A 40 -4.88 1.56 7.61
C HIS A 40 -3.46 1.03 7.57
N ILE A 41 -3.10 0.05 8.40
CA ILE A 41 -1.78 -0.60 8.34
C ILE A 41 -1.60 -1.24 6.96
N LYS A 42 -2.59 -2.00 6.48
CA LYS A 42 -2.57 -2.61 5.14
C LYS A 42 -2.47 -1.57 4.01
N ALA A 43 -3.23 -0.48 4.09
CA ALA A 43 -3.18 0.60 3.11
C ALA A 43 -1.82 1.32 3.09
N HIS A 44 -1.21 1.54 4.27
CA HIS A 44 0.12 2.14 4.37
C HIS A 44 1.19 1.20 3.82
N ILE A 45 1.08 -0.12 4.04
CA ILE A 45 1.95 -1.13 3.43
C ILE A 45 1.81 -1.10 1.90
N ALA A 46 0.59 -0.97 1.38
CA ALA A 46 0.35 -0.91 -0.06
C ALA A 46 0.89 0.38 -0.71
N ALA A 47 0.72 1.53 -0.05
CA ALA A 47 1.07 2.84 -0.61
C ALA A 47 2.56 3.21 -0.46
N ALA A 48 3.23 2.72 0.58
CA ALA A 48 4.58 3.16 0.97
C ALA A 48 5.52 1.97 1.21
N ALA A 49 5.39 0.89 0.43
CA ALA A 49 6.14 -0.35 0.61
C ALA A 49 7.68 -0.14 0.62
N ASP A 50 8.20 0.68 -0.30
CA ASP A 50 9.65 0.92 -0.43
C ASP A 50 10.18 1.86 0.67
N ASP A 51 9.35 2.79 1.14
CA ASP A 51 9.64 3.70 2.24
C ASP A 51 9.77 2.98 3.59
N LEU A 52 9.12 1.81 3.75
CA LEU A 52 9.13 1.05 4.99
C LEU A 52 10.53 0.50 5.32
N LEU A 53 11.32 0.12 4.31
CA LEU A 53 12.68 -0.44 4.50
C LEU A 53 13.75 0.64 4.74
N GLY A 54 13.53 1.87 4.26
CA GLY A 54 14.53 2.96 4.33
C GLY A 54 14.45 3.84 5.57
N ARG A 55 13.41 3.72 6.40
CA ARG A 55 13.18 4.59 7.57
C ARG A 55 13.77 4.00 8.84
N ASN A 56 14.49 4.83 9.59
CA ASN A 56 15.01 4.48 10.91
C ASN A 56 13.94 4.72 11.99
N TYR A 57 13.13 3.69 12.27
CA TYR A 57 12.04 3.77 13.25
C TYR A 57 12.53 4.02 14.67
N GLN A 58 13.70 3.53 15.06
CA GLN A 58 14.32 3.83 16.37
C GLN A 58 14.54 5.33 16.57
N ARG A 59 15.04 6.01 15.53
CA ARG A 59 15.25 7.47 15.57
C ARG A 59 13.92 8.24 15.63
N ILE A 60 12.89 7.76 14.94
CA ILE A 60 11.55 8.36 15.00
C ILE A 60 10.95 8.16 16.40
N ALA A 61 11.03 6.95 16.95
CA ALA A 61 10.52 6.60 18.27
C ALA A 61 11.18 7.43 19.38
N SER A 62 12.51 7.58 19.36
CA SER A 62 13.24 8.40 20.34
C SER A 62 12.87 9.89 20.25
N ARG A 63 12.69 10.45 19.06
CA ARG A 63 12.17 11.82 18.88
C ARG A 63 10.75 11.96 19.41
N PHE A 64 9.89 11.00 19.09
CA PHE A 64 8.50 11.02 19.53
C PHE A 64 8.39 10.89 21.05
N LYS A 65 9.19 10.01 21.66
CA LYS A 65 9.28 9.86 23.12
C LYS A 65 9.69 11.18 23.79
N LYS A 66 10.70 11.89 23.28
CA LYS A 66 11.09 13.22 23.81
C LYS A 66 9.95 14.23 23.78
N VAL A 67 9.03 14.15 22.81
CA VAL A 67 7.84 15.00 22.75
C VAL A 67 6.81 14.57 23.80
N LEU A 68 6.59 13.27 23.97
CA LEU A 68 5.65 12.74 24.95
C LEU A 68 6.11 12.95 26.40
N ASP A 69 7.42 12.85 26.68
CA ASP A 69 7.97 13.09 28.02
C ASP A 69 7.88 14.57 28.45
N ARG A 70 7.70 15.50 27.50
CA ARG A 70 7.46 16.93 27.78
C ARG A 70 5.99 17.22 28.13
N LYS A 71 5.10 16.24 28.08
CA LYS A 71 3.68 16.38 28.36
C LYS A 71 3.32 15.80 29.73
N PRO A 72 3.33 16.61 30.81
CA PRO A 72 2.99 16.14 32.16
C PRO A 72 1.54 15.63 32.25
N GLU A 73 0.64 16.07 31.34
CA GLU A 73 -0.72 15.55 31.26
C GLU A 73 -0.80 14.03 30.94
N LEU A 74 0.30 13.41 30.47
CA LEU A 74 0.37 11.98 30.15
C LEU A 74 0.87 11.12 31.32
N ASP A 75 1.16 11.70 32.49
CA ASP A 75 1.62 10.94 33.65
C ASP A 75 0.46 10.14 34.28
N ARG A 76 0.73 8.87 34.64
CA ARG A 76 -0.21 8.00 35.36
C ARG A 76 -0.49 8.49 36.78
N LEU A 77 0.42 9.26 37.36
CA LEU A 77 0.28 9.86 38.68
C LEU A 77 -0.53 11.14 38.52
N SER A 78 -1.65 11.23 39.23
CA SER A 78 -2.39 12.49 39.37
C SER A 78 -1.40 13.56 39.84
N PRO A 79 -1.33 14.74 39.19
CA PRO A 79 -0.46 15.79 39.66
C PRO A 79 -0.81 16.09 41.12
N SER A 80 0.20 16.12 41.99
CA SER A 80 0.00 16.51 43.39
C SER A 80 -0.62 17.91 43.45
N GLY A 81 -1.73 18.04 44.17
CA GLY A 81 -2.29 19.36 44.51
C GLY A 81 -3.50 19.84 43.70
N LEU A 82 -4.48 18.98 43.42
CA LEU A 82 -5.84 19.53 43.28
C LEU A 82 -6.23 20.05 44.66
N ALA A 83 -6.57 21.33 44.78
CA ALA A 83 -7.18 21.89 45.98
C ALA A 83 -8.71 21.92 45.79
N THR A 84 -9.45 22.15 46.88
CA THR A 84 -10.86 22.54 46.76
C THR A 84 -10.97 23.80 45.92
N LEU A 85 -12.06 23.99 45.18
CA LEU A 85 -12.30 25.17 44.35
C LEU A 85 -12.70 26.37 45.21
N ASP A 86 -12.19 27.55 44.88
CA ASP A 86 -12.64 28.82 45.48
C ASP A 86 -13.69 29.49 44.60
N HIS A 87 -13.38 29.67 43.31
CA HIS A 87 -14.32 30.26 42.37
C HIS A 87 -14.06 29.87 40.91
N LEU A 88 -15.12 29.96 40.11
CA LEU A 88 -15.12 29.81 38.66
C LEU A 88 -15.58 31.13 38.03
N ARG A 89 -14.81 31.61 37.05
CA ARG A 89 -15.21 32.73 36.18
C ARG A 89 -15.33 32.24 34.76
N VAL A 90 -16.50 32.43 34.16
CA VAL A 90 -16.80 31.86 32.84
C VAL A 90 -17.56 32.85 31.95
N LYS A 91 -17.09 33.03 30.72
CA LYS A 91 -17.64 33.96 29.72
C LYS A 91 -17.71 33.28 28.35
N ASN A 92 -18.86 33.42 27.67
CA ASN A 92 -19.09 32.90 26.31
C ASN A 92 -18.76 31.40 26.14
N PHE A 93 -18.95 30.62 27.19
CA PHE A 93 -18.78 29.18 27.20
C PHE A 93 -20.17 28.58 27.37
N ARG A 94 -20.58 27.70 26.46
CA ARG A 94 -21.83 26.92 26.48
C ARG A 94 -22.83 27.29 27.58
N GLY A 95 -23.91 27.98 27.22
CA GLY A 95 -24.95 28.39 28.17
C GLY A 95 -24.59 29.63 29.01
N PHE A 96 -23.30 29.89 29.31
CA PHE A 96 -22.82 31.15 29.90
C PHE A 96 -22.53 32.18 28.81
N GLY A 97 -22.92 33.43 29.07
CA GLY A 97 -22.87 34.51 28.07
C GLY A 97 -22.14 35.73 28.62
N HIS A 98 -22.48 36.89 28.09
CA HIS A 98 -21.98 38.18 28.58
C HIS A 98 -23.07 39.25 28.43
N LEU A 99 -23.02 40.25 29.29
CA LEU A 99 -23.94 41.38 29.33
C LEU A 99 -23.42 42.58 28.51
N GLY A 100 -22.10 42.71 28.33
CA GLY A 100 -21.46 43.80 27.56
C GLY A 100 -19.95 43.56 27.27
N SER A 101 -19.27 44.54 26.67
CA SER A 101 -17.83 44.47 26.35
C SER A 101 -16.97 44.31 27.61
N ASP A 102 -17.34 45.05 28.66
CA ASP A 102 -16.60 45.16 29.92
C ASP A 102 -17.00 44.07 30.92
N ASP A 103 -18.04 43.31 30.61
CA ASP A 103 -18.46 42.17 31.42
C ASP A 103 -17.45 41.03 31.27
N MET A 104 -16.95 40.54 32.39
CA MET A 104 -15.98 39.45 32.45
C MET A 104 -16.65 38.08 32.65
N GLY A 105 -17.97 38.00 32.45
CA GLY A 105 -18.78 36.79 32.53
C GLY A 105 -19.25 36.46 33.93
N SER A 106 -19.92 35.31 34.05
CA SER A 106 -20.48 34.82 35.31
C SER A 106 -19.38 34.45 36.29
N PHE A 107 -19.50 34.94 37.53
CA PHE A 107 -18.61 34.62 38.65
C PHE A 107 -19.35 33.73 39.65
N ILE A 108 -18.81 32.54 39.91
CA ILE A 108 -19.42 31.52 40.77
C ILE A 108 -18.44 31.23 41.89
N ARG A 109 -18.88 31.40 43.14
CA ARG A 109 -18.07 31.14 44.32
C ARG A 109 -18.50 29.82 44.95
N PHE A 110 -17.52 29.00 45.32
CA PHE A 110 -17.75 27.74 46.01
C PHE A 110 -17.49 27.87 47.51
N SER A 111 -18.35 27.25 48.31
CA SER A 111 -18.13 26.99 49.72
C SER A 111 -17.13 25.84 49.90
N LYS A 112 -16.50 25.77 51.07
CA LYS A 112 -15.41 24.84 51.36
C LYS A 112 -15.81 23.36 51.27
N PHE A 113 -17.04 23.02 51.69
CA PHE A 113 -17.47 21.63 51.77
C PHE A 113 -18.69 21.32 50.90
N LYS A 114 -19.80 22.04 50.99
CA LYS A 114 -21.06 21.58 50.38
C LYS A 114 -21.66 22.63 49.45
N ASN A 115 -21.70 22.35 48.15
CA ASN A 115 -22.26 23.26 47.15
C ASN A 115 -23.40 22.54 46.43
N ILE A 116 -24.62 23.08 46.50
CA ILE A 116 -25.75 22.52 45.78
C ILE A 116 -26.37 23.55 44.82
N PHE A 117 -26.66 23.07 43.62
CA PHE A 117 -27.18 23.85 42.50
C PHE A 117 -28.49 23.24 42.02
N TYR A 118 -29.58 23.98 42.20
CA TYR A 118 -30.89 23.59 41.66
C TYR A 118 -31.18 24.32 40.36
N ALA A 119 -31.70 23.60 39.36
CA ALA A 119 -32.27 24.24 38.17
C ALA A 119 -33.35 23.36 37.52
N PRO A 120 -34.35 23.95 36.87
CA PRO A 120 -35.22 23.21 35.95
C PRO A 120 -34.43 22.69 34.74
N ASN A 121 -35.07 21.85 33.91
CA ASN A 121 -34.46 21.37 32.67
C ASN A 121 -34.16 22.55 31.74
N GLY A 122 -32.95 22.57 31.17
CA GLY A 122 -32.45 23.71 30.38
C GLY A 122 -31.93 24.90 31.20
N GLY A 123 -31.99 24.87 32.53
CA GLY A 123 -31.56 25.98 33.40
C GLY A 123 -30.05 26.22 33.51
N GLY A 124 -29.21 25.39 32.87
CA GLY A 124 -27.74 25.58 32.85
C GLY A 124 -26.92 24.63 33.74
N LYS A 125 -27.51 23.59 34.33
CA LYS A 125 -26.80 22.59 35.17
C LYS A 125 -25.64 21.93 34.44
N THR A 126 -25.94 21.33 33.29
CA THR A 126 -24.95 20.66 32.44
C THR A 126 -23.85 21.62 31.99
N SER A 127 -24.21 22.87 31.65
CA SER A 127 -23.24 23.92 31.31
C SER A 127 -22.26 24.21 32.44
N LEU A 128 -22.73 24.25 33.69
CA LEU A 128 -21.89 24.43 34.88
C LEU A 128 -20.94 23.24 35.06
N CYS A 129 -21.46 22.01 35.04
CA CYS A 129 -20.67 20.79 35.18
C CYS A 129 -19.59 20.67 34.11
N GLU A 130 -19.90 21.02 32.86
CA GLU A 130 -18.95 20.97 31.74
C GLU A 130 -17.95 22.12 31.76
N ALA A 131 -18.30 23.28 32.32
CA ALA A 131 -17.34 24.35 32.59
C ALA A 131 -16.31 23.89 33.64
N LEU A 132 -16.78 23.21 34.69
CA LEU A 132 -15.90 22.58 35.68
C LEU A 132 -15.06 21.46 35.05
N GLU A 133 -15.67 20.58 34.26
CA GLU A 133 -14.97 19.47 33.58
C GLU A 133 -13.89 19.99 32.62
N PHE A 134 -14.21 21.01 31.81
CA PHE A 134 -13.25 21.64 30.92
C PHE A 134 -12.13 22.34 31.69
N GLY A 135 -12.45 23.06 32.78
CA GLY A 135 -11.45 23.74 33.60
C GLY A 135 -10.50 22.78 34.34
N MET A 136 -11.02 21.62 34.77
CA MET A 136 -10.25 20.62 35.52
C MET A 136 -9.54 19.62 34.63
N THR A 137 -10.14 19.18 33.52
CA THR A 137 -9.59 18.10 32.69
C THR A 137 -9.00 18.58 31.36
N GLY A 138 -9.46 19.74 30.86
CA GLY A 138 -9.12 20.25 29.53
C GLY A 138 -9.93 19.62 28.40
N ASP A 139 -10.84 18.70 28.70
CA ASP A 139 -11.74 18.04 27.75
C ASP A 139 -13.16 17.97 28.32
N ILE A 140 -14.13 17.54 27.51
CA ILE A 140 -15.52 17.31 27.93
C ILE A 140 -15.99 15.99 27.34
N LYS A 141 -16.34 15.01 28.19
CA LYS A 141 -16.74 13.66 27.73
C LYS A 141 -17.92 13.70 26.76
N GLU A 142 -18.91 14.54 27.03
CA GLU A 142 -20.11 14.65 26.19
C GLU A 142 -19.78 15.22 24.79
N ALA A 143 -18.72 16.02 24.64
CA ALA A 143 -18.24 16.49 23.33
C ALA A 143 -17.76 15.32 22.47
N SER A 144 -16.96 14.43 23.08
CA SER A 144 -16.43 13.22 22.47
C SER A 144 -17.56 12.25 22.10
N ARG A 145 -18.54 12.05 22.99
CA ARG A 145 -19.74 11.23 22.73
C ARG A 145 -20.55 11.73 21.53
N ARG A 146 -20.73 13.06 21.42
CA ARG A 146 -21.41 13.69 20.28
C ARG A 146 -20.54 13.83 19.04
N LYS A 147 -19.31 13.30 19.04
CA LYS A 147 -18.35 13.35 17.92
C LYS A 147 -18.13 14.77 17.40
N THR A 148 -18.19 15.76 18.29
CA THR A 148 -18.07 17.18 17.96
C THR A 148 -16.74 17.70 18.47
N LYS A 149 -16.01 18.46 17.64
CA LYS A 149 -14.72 19.03 18.07
C LYS A 149 -14.96 19.96 19.26
N LEU A 150 -14.16 19.80 20.32
CA LEU A 150 -14.27 20.56 21.57
C LEU A 150 -14.41 22.07 21.34
N LYS A 151 -13.63 22.65 20.42
CA LYS A 151 -13.70 24.09 20.06
C LYS A 151 -15.09 24.54 19.60
N HIS A 152 -15.78 23.74 18.80
CA HIS A 152 -17.14 24.06 18.34
C HIS A 152 -18.17 23.80 19.42
N TYR A 153 -17.94 22.76 20.22
CA TYR A 153 -18.85 22.33 21.26
C TYR A 153 -18.98 23.33 22.42
N VAL A 154 -17.86 23.93 22.84
CA VAL A 154 -17.85 24.94 23.92
C VAL A 154 -18.27 26.34 23.46
N ALA A 155 -18.29 26.58 22.15
CA ALA A 155 -18.52 27.91 21.58
C ALA A 155 -19.96 28.38 21.79
N ARG A 156 -20.11 29.66 22.14
CA ARG A 156 -21.40 30.36 22.13
C ARG A 156 -21.30 31.57 21.20
N GLY A 157 -21.72 31.37 19.96
CA GLY A 157 -21.52 32.34 18.87
C GLY A 157 -20.05 32.44 18.43
N ASP A 158 -19.68 33.56 17.81
CA ASP A 158 -18.36 33.73 17.19
C ASP A 158 -17.27 34.27 18.15
N ILE A 159 -17.63 34.59 19.39
CA ILE A 159 -16.70 35.16 20.37
C ILE A 159 -15.95 34.06 21.11
N ARG A 160 -14.63 34.24 21.30
CA ARG A 160 -13.78 33.29 22.03
C ARG A 160 -14.23 33.18 23.50
N HIS A 161 -14.40 31.94 23.98
CA HIS A 161 -14.70 31.66 25.37
C HIS A 161 -13.52 32.05 26.29
N GLN A 162 -13.83 32.46 27.52
CA GLN A 162 -12.86 32.69 28.59
C GLN A 162 -13.32 31.94 29.83
N LEU A 163 -12.43 31.12 30.40
CA LEU A 163 -12.72 30.33 31.58
C LEU A 163 -11.50 30.35 32.49
N SER A 164 -11.72 30.74 33.75
CA SER A 164 -10.70 30.77 34.80
C SER A 164 -11.25 30.04 36.02
N LEU A 165 -10.55 28.99 36.44
CA LEU A 165 -10.89 28.19 37.60
C LEU A 165 -9.76 28.31 38.63
N ILE A 166 -10.11 28.79 39.83
CA ILE A 166 -9.15 29.08 40.90
C ILE A 166 -9.43 28.16 42.09
N GLY A 167 -8.37 27.53 42.60
CA GLY A 167 -8.40 26.72 43.82
C GLY A 167 -8.39 27.57 45.10
N ALA A 168 -8.68 26.93 46.25
CA ALA A 168 -8.63 27.54 47.57
C ALA A 168 -7.22 27.98 47.98
N ASP A 169 -6.19 27.42 47.35
CA ASP A 169 -4.80 27.85 47.39
C ASP A 169 -4.54 29.16 46.62
N ARG A 170 -5.57 29.72 45.96
CA ARG A 170 -5.53 30.89 45.09
C ARG A 170 -4.68 30.71 43.84
N LEU A 171 -4.38 29.46 43.46
CA LEU A 171 -3.69 29.13 42.23
C LEU A 171 -4.68 28.70 41.16
N GLN A 172 -4.30 28.89 39.89
CA GLN A 172 -5.08 28.39 38.77
C GLN A 172 -4.97 26.87 38.71
N VAL A 173 -6.12 26.18 38.60
CA VAL A 173 -6.16 24.72 38.49
C VAL A 173 -5.49 24.29 37.17
N LYS A 174 -4.50 23.39 37.26
CA LYS A 174 -3.84 22.81 36.09
C LYS A 174 -4.68 21.67 35.51
N PRO A 175 -5.07 21.73 34.22
CA PRO A 175 -5.89 20.68 33.62
C PRO A 175 -5.20 19.31 33.61
N SER A 176 -5.91 18.26 34.01
CA SER A 176 -5.44 16.86 33.90
C SER A 176 -6.61 15.89 33.73
N ILE A 177 -6.48 14.95 32.80
CA ILE A 177 -7.48 13.91 32.56
C ILE A 177 -7.71 12.99 33.77
N ASN A 178 -6.71 12.90 34.67
CA ASN A 178 -6.82 12.13 35.90
C ASN A 178 -7.91 12.66 36.84
N TRP A 179 -8.34 13.92 36.65
CA TRP A 179 -9.46 14.51 37.39
C TRP A 179 -10.84 14.12 36.85
N SER A 180 -10.93 13.44 35.70
CA SER A 180 -12.19 12.96 35.12
C SER A 180 -12.96 11.97 36.00
N SER A 181 -12.27 11.35 36.98
CA SER A 181 -12.86 10.49 38.01
C SER A 181 -13.52 11.25 39.16
N CYS A 182 -13.28 12.57 39.28
CA CYS A 182 -13.99 13.43 40.22
C CYS A 182 -15.42 13.76 39.74
N PHE A 183 -15.70 13.56 38.45
CA PHE A 183 -17.00 13.79 37.84
C PHE A 183 -17.79 12.49 37.78
N ILE A 184 -18.93 12.49 38.47
CA ILE A 184 -19.93 11.44 38.42
C ILE A 184 -21.14 12.04 37.72
N ASP A 185 -21.48 11.51 36.55
CA ASP A 185 -22.58 11.99 35.74
C ASP A 185 -23.71 10.95 35.66
N ARG A 186 -24.93 11.43 35.43
CA ARG A 186 -26.12 10.59 35.30
C ARG A 186 -26.01 9.54 34.17
N ASN A 187 -25.46 9.93 33.02
CA ASN A 187 -25.43 9.06 31.82
C ASN A 187 -24.51 7.84 32.04
N ARG A 188 -23.38 8.02 32.73
CA ARG A 188 -22.41 6.99 33.08
C ARG A 188 -22.99 5.93 34.00
N LEU A 189 -23.83 6.34 34.97
CA LEU A 189 -24.55 5.39 35.82
C LEU A 189 -25.64 4.64 35.07
N GLN A 190 -26.37 5.34 34.19
CA GLN A 190 -27.43 4.75 33.38
C GLN A 190 -26.87 3.76 32.35
N GLU A 191 -25.76 4.10 31.69
CA GLU A 191 -25.06 3.18 30.79
C GLU A 191 -24.52 1.98 31.55
N PHE A 192 -23.98 2.19 32.77
CA PHE A 192 -23.55 1.09 33.62
C PHE A 192 -24.71 0.13 33.95
N SER A 193 -25.90 0.64 34.25
CA SER A 193 -27.04 -0.22 34.59
C SER A 193 -27.67 -0.95 33.40
N LEU A 194 -27.43 -0.45 32.18
CA LEU A 194 -28.00 -1.01 30.94
C LEU A 194 -27.02 -1.92 30.16
N LEU A 195 -25.81 -2.15 30.69
CA LEU A 195 -24.82 -3.04 30.07
C LEU A 195 -25.40 -4.46 29.92
N GLY A 196 -25.44 -4.93 28.66
CA GLY A 196 -26.02 -6.22 28.28
C GLY A 196 -27.43 -6.17 27.69
N SER A 197 -28.09 -5.00 27.66
CA SER A 197 -29.33 -4.83 26.91
C SER A 197 -29.05 -4.64 25.41
N LYS A 198 -29.96 -5.13 24.56
CA LYS A 198 -29.90 -4.93 23.10
C LYS A 198 -29.91 -3.44 22.70
N ASP A 199 -30.40 -2.57 23.58
CA ASP A 199 -30.61 -1.14 23.32
C ASP A 199 -29.31 -0.31 23.40
N THR A 200 -28.28 -0.78 24.11
CA THR A 200 -27.00 -0.05 24.22
C THR A 200 -25.98 -0.44 23.15
N GLY A 201 -26.20 -1.54 22.42
CA GLY A 201 -25.26 -2.06 21.41
C GLY A 201 -23.86 -2.39 21.96
N SER A 202 -23.69 -2.40 23.28
CA SER A 202 -22.43 -2.65 23.98
C SER A 202 -22.26 -4.14 24.23
N VAL A 203 -21.06 -4.66 24.01
CA VAL A 203 -20.75 -6.08 24.28
C VAL A 203 -20.73 -6.26 25.81
N GLU A 204 -21.51 -7.21 26.33
CA GLU A 204 -21.66 -7.53 27.77
C GLU A 204 -20.35 -7.62 28.56
N ASN A 205 -19.24 -7.89 27.88
CA ASN A 205 -17.98 -8.23 28.52
C ASN A 205 -17.25 -7.06 29.18
N ASP A 206 -17.65 -5.80 29.02
CA ASP A 206 -16.77 -4.67 29.39
C ASP A 206 -17.35 -3.62 30.34
N VAL A 207 -17.94 -4.13 31.42
CA VAL A 207 -18.66 -3.35 32.42
C VAL A 207 -17.82 -2.26 33.09
N LEU A 208 -16.61 -2.60 33.52
CA LEU A 208 -15.77 -1.68 34.29
C LEU A 208 -15.13 -0.59 33.42
N ALA A 209 -14.96 -0.84 32.12
CA ALA A 209 -14.42 0.14 31.20
C ALA A 209 -15.34 1.37 31.09
N THR A 210 -16.65 1.15 30.97
CA THR A 210 -17.66 2.21 31.01
C THR A 210 -17.65 2.92 32.35
N LEU A 211 -17.72 2.15 33.45
CA LEU A 211 -17.79 2.74 34.78
C LEU A 211 -16.55 3.58 35.11
N PHE A 212 -15.35 3.23 34.66
CA PHE A 212 -14.14 4.02 34.94
C PHE A 212 -13.74 5.01 33.82
N GLY A 213 -14.52 5.14 32.75
CA GLY A 213 -14.19 6.06 31.65
C GLY A 213 -12.98 5.62 30.81
N LEU A 214 -12.89 4.32 30.52
CA LEU A 214 -11.93 3.70 29.58
C LEU A 214 -12.55 3.39 28.21
N GLU A 215 -13.73 3.93 27.92
CA GLU A 215 -14.49 3.75 26.66
C GLU A 215 -13.63 4.06 25.42
N GLU A 216 -12.86 5.15 25.44
CA GLU A 216 -11.99 5.52 24.31
C GLU A 216 -10.88 4.49 24.06
N LEU A 217 -10.28 3.95 25.14
CA LEU A 217 -9.25 2.91 25.01
C LEU A 217 -9.86 1.63 24.45
N GLN A 218 -11.08 1.30 24.88
CA GLN A 218 -11.83 0.16 24.36
C GLN A 218 -12.21 0.35 22.89
N GLU A 219 -12.64 1.54 22.48
CA GLU A 219 -12.91 1.84 21.06
C GLU A 219 -11.64 1.66 20.22
N VAL A 220 -10.48 2.13 20.73
CA VAL A 220 -9.18 1.94 20.05
C VAL A 220 -8.87 0.45 19.89
N ILE A 221 -9.05 -0.36 20.93
CA ILE A 221 -8.85 -1.82 20.88
C ILE A 221 -9.84 -2.48 19.91
N GLY A 222 -11.11 -2.05 19.90
CA GLY A 222 -12.15 -2.55 19.00
C GLY A 222 -11.92 -2.22 17.52
N ARG A 223 -11.09 -1.22 17.21
CA ARG A 223 -10.65 -0.92 15.83
C ARG A 223 -9.56 -1.88 15.33
N PHE A 224 -8.98 -2.72 16.19
CA PHE A 224 -8.09 -3.80 15.79
C PHE A 224 -8.90 -5.07 15.48
N VAL A 225 -8.48 -5.77 14.44
CA VAL A 225 -8.97 -7.12 14.18
C VAL A 225 -8.19 -8.09 15.06
N ARG A 226 -8.82 -9.19 15.48
CA ARG A 226 -8.14 -10.25 16.23
C ARG A 226 -6.85 -10.69 15.52
N PRO A 227 -5.77 -11.00 16.26
CA PRO A 227 -4.49 -11.39 15.66
C PRO A 227 -4.61 -12.54 14.65
N GLU A 228 -5.54 -13.46 14.84
CA GLU A 228 -5.77 -14.60 13.94
C GLU A 228 -6.25 -14.18 12.54
N SER A 229 -6.95 -13.04 12.43
CA SER A 229 -7.47 -12.54 11.14
C SER A 229 -6.61 -11.42 10.55
N PHE A 230 -5.54 -11.00 11.23
CA PHE A 230 -4.57 -10.07 10.68
C PHE A 230 -3.52 -10.82 9.85
N SER A 231 -3.75 -10.88 8.54
CA SER A 231 -2.84 -11.51 7.56
C SER A 231 -2.38 -10.47 6.52
N LEU A 232 -1.08 -10.50 6.24
CA LEU A 232 -0.35 -9.70 5.26
C LEU A 232 0.17 -10.55 4.09
N LYS A 233 -0.19 -11.84 4.02
CA LYS A 233 0.20 -12.78 2.94
C LYS A 233 -0.06 -12.21 1.54
N ASN A 234 -1.16 -11.47 1.35
CA ASN A 234 -1.53 -10.89 0.06
C ASN A 234 -0.59 -9.74 -0.40
N PHE A 235 0.20 -9.19 0.51
CA PHE A 235 1.17 -8.13 0.21
C PHE A 235 2.59 -8.66 0.02
N MET A 236 2.81 -9.97 0.21
CA MET A 236 4.12 -10.58 -0.02
C MET A 236 4.50 -10.47 -1.49
N ARG A 237 5.76 -10.07 -1.72
CA ARG A 237 6.33 -10.01 -3.06
C ARG A 237 6.74 -11.42 -3.49
N VAL A 238 6.52 -11.73 -4.77
CA VAL A 238 6.87 -13.04 -5.34
C VAL A 238 8.38 -13.23 -5.28
N GLU A 239 8.84 -14.34 -4.70
CA GLU A 239 10.25 -14.72 -4.76
C GLU A 239 10.56 -15.20 -6.19
N GLN A 240 11.41 -14.45 -6.91
CA GLN A 240 11.80 -14.75 -8.30
C GLN A 240 12.89 -15.84 -8.39
N ALA A 241 12.87 -16.82 -7.48
CA ALA A 241 13.88 -17.87 -7.40
C ALA A 241 13.94 -18.72 -8.68
N ASP A 242 12.79 -18.98 -9.30
CA ASP A 242 12.71 -19.76 -10.55
C ASP A 242 13.18 -18.96 -11.77
N ASP A 243 12.94 -17.65 -11.80
CA ASP A 243 13.47 -16.76 -12.84
C ASP A 243 15.00 -16.67 -12.75
N VAL A 244 15.56 -16.61 -11.53
CA VAL A 244 17.01 -16.67 -11.31
C VAL A 244 17.57 -18.00 -11.81
N LYS A 245 16.94 -19.14 -11.49
CA LYS A 245 17.35 -20.47 -11.99
C LYS A 245 17.28 -20.55 -13.52
N ALA A 246 16.21 -20.05 -14.15
CA ALA A 246 16.06 -20.05 -15.60
C ALA A 246 17.12 -19.19 -16.30
N LEU A 247 17.46 -18.03 -15.72
CA LEU A 247 18.56 -17.18 -16.18
C LEU A 247 19.92 -17.85 -16.01
N GLU A 248 20.15 -18.58 -14.92
CA GLU A 248 21.39 -19.34 -14.71
C GLU A 248 21.57 -20.46 -15.72
N LEU A 249 20.51 -21.21 -16.03
CA LEU A 249 20.51 -22.22 -17.08
C LEU A 249 20.81 -21.60 -18.44
N SER A 250 20.19 -20.46 -18.75
CA SER A 250 20.42 -19.72 -20.00
C SER A 250 21.87 -19.18 -20.10
N CYS A 251 22.44 -18.68 -19.00
CA CYS A 251 23.84 -18.25 -18.97
C CYS A 251 24.80 -19.43 -19.17
N ARG A 252 24.50 -20.60 -18.57
CA ARG A 252 25.32 -21.81 -18.74
C ARG A 252 25.29 -22.32 -20.19
N SER A 253 24.11 -22.42 -20.79
CA SER A 253 23.96 -22.89 -22.18
C SER A 253 24.64 -21.95 -23.17
N LEU A 254 24.42 -20.64 -23.05
CA LEU A 254 25.07 -19.64 -23.90
C LEU A 254 26.60 -19.63 -23.69
N GLY A 255 27.06 -19.89 -22.47
CA GLY A 255 28.48 -20.03 -22.14
C GLY A 255 29.14 -21.22 -22.82
N GLN A 256 28.45 -22.37 -22.89
CA GLN A 256 28.91 -23.54 -23.63
C GLN A 256 28.96 -23.27 -25.14
N LEU A 257 27.90 -22.66 -25.69
CA LEU A 257 27.83 -22.30 -27.11
C LEU A 257 28.95 -21.33 -27.51
N ARG A 258 29.25 -20.32 -26.68
CA ARG A 258 30.36 -19.39 -26.90
C ARG A 258 31.73 -20.07 -26.88
N ARG A 259 31.93 -21.07 -26.02
CA ARG A 259 33.18 -21.86 -26.01
C ARG A 259 33.32 -22.63 -27.32
N LYS A 260 32.25 -23.32 -27.75
CA LYS A 260 32.22 -24.03 -29.02
C LYS A 260 32.58 -23.13 -30.21
N HIS A 261 31.93 -21.97 -30.36
CA HIS A 261 32.25 -21.04 -31.46
C HIS A 261 33.68 -20.46 -31.37
N ARG A 262 34.23 -20.29 -30.16
CA ARG A 262 35.63 -19.87 -29.97
C ARG A 262 36.60 -20.94 -30.45
N ASP A 263 36.30 -22.20 -30.18
CA ASP A 263 37.11 -23.34 -30.57
C ASP A 263 37.00 -23.57 -32.08
N ASP A 264 35.79 -23.49 -32.66
CA ASP A 264 35.54 -23.53 -34.11
C ASP A 264 36.33 -22.42 -34.84
N LEU A 265 36.36 -21.20 -34.29
CA LEU A 265 37.14 -20.09 -34.83
C LEU A 265 38.65 -20.37 -34.81
N ARG A 266 39.15 -20.93 -33.71
CA ARG A 266 40.57 -21.29 -33.57
C ARG A 266 40.97 -22.39 -34.56
N ASP A 267 40.11 -23.38 -34.74
CA ASP A 267 40.32 -24.48 -35.68
C ASP A 267 40.31 -23.98 -37.13
N ALA A 268 39.38 -23.09 -37.49
CA ALA A 268 39.33 -22.49 -38.82
C ALA A 268 40.59 -21.68 -39.12
N VAL A 269 41.06 -20.85 -38.18
CA VAL A 269 42.30 -20.07 -38.32
C VAL A 269 43.52 -20.99 -38.47
N SER A 270 43.62 -22.02 -37.63
CA SER A 270 44.72 -22.99 -37.69
C SER A 270 44.79 -23.71 -39.05
N LYS A 271 43.64 -24.19 -39.56
CA LYS A 271 43.54 -24.85 -40.88
C LYS A 271 43.91 -23.92 -42.03
N VAL A 272 43.46 -22.65 -42.00
CA VAL A 272 43.82 -21.64 -43.00
C VAL A 272 45.32 -21.36 -42.99
N CYS A 273 45.91 -21.19 -41.81
CA CYS A 273 47.36 -20.97 -41.68
C CYS A 273 48.15 -22.16 -42.21
N HIS A 274 47.75 -23.39 -41.84
CA HIS A 274 48.41 -24.62 -42.29
C HIS A 274 48.40 -24.76 -43.82
N LEU A 275 47.25 -24.52 -44.48
CA LEU A 275 47.15 -24.59 -45.95
C LEU A 275 48.03 -23.55 -46.67
N LEU A 276 48.36 -22.44 -46.01
CA LEU A 276 49.21 -21.38 -46.54
C LEU A 276 50.69 -21.50 -46.12
N GLY A 277 51.04 -22.55 -45.36
CA GLY A 277 52.40 -22.76 -44.82
C GLY A 277 52.79 -21.75 -43.74
N LEU A 278 51.81 -21.21 -43.03
CA LEU A 278 51.98 -20.29 -41.91
C LEU A 278 51.80 -21.04 -40.58
N ARG A 279 52.46 -20.56 -39.52
CA ARG A 279 52.16 -21.01 -38.16
C ARG A 279 50.83 -20.42 -37.69
N SER A 280 50.18 -21.07 -36.73
CA SER A 280 48.84 -20.68 -36.23
C SER A 280 48.78 -19.30 -35.57
N ASP A 281 49.94 -18.73 -35.18
CA ASP A 281 50.11 -17.38 -34.65
C ASP A 281 50.22 -16.28 -35.73
N GLN A 282 50.33 -16.64 -37.02
CA GLN A 282 50.59 -15.73 -38.13
C GLN A 282 49.34 -15.38 -38.97
N ASP A 283 48.15 -15.35 -38.37
CA ASP A 283 46.88 -15.05 -39.08
C ASP A 283 46.90 -13.67 -39.80
N TYR A 284 47.70 -12.72 -39.31
CA TYR A 284 47.88 -11.40 -39.94
C TYR A 284 48.52 -11.46 -41.34
N GLU A 285 49.24 -12.53 -41.69
CA GLU A 285 49.89 -12.70 -43.02
C GLU A 285 49.00 -13.40 -44.05
N VAL A 286 47.90 -14.02 -43.62
CA VAL A 286 47.00 -14.82 -44.46
C VAL A 286 46.56 -14.04 -45.69
N ARG A 287 46.13 -12.79 -45.51
CA ARG A 287 45.65 -11.93 -46.61
C ARG A 287 46.72 -11.69 -47.69
N ALA A 288 47.96 -11.42 -47.27
CA ALA A 288 49.06 -11.17 -48.19
C ALA A 288 49.44 -12.43 -48.98
N LYS A 289 49.45 -13.60 -48.31
CA LYS A 289 49.74 -14.90 -48.94
C LYS A 289 48.67 -15.32 -49.95
N VAL A 290 47.39 -15.14 -49.63
CA VAL A 290 46.27 -15.42 -50.56
C VAL A 290 46.34 -14.54 -51.80
N LEU A 291 46.61 -13.24 -51.64
CA LEU A 291 46.78 -12.32 -52.77
C LEU A 291 47.95 -12.75 -53.67
N ARG A 292 49.07 -13.16 -53.06
CA ARG A 292 50.24 -13.66 -53.78
C ARG A 292 49.94 -14.97 -54.50
N LEU A 293 49.22 -15.89 -53.88
CA LEU A 293 48.79 -17.17 -54.47
C LEU A 293 47.98 -16.92 -55.76
N ARG A 294 46.95 -16.08 -55.68
CA ARG A 294 46.09 -15.75 -56.84
C ARG A 294 46.88 -15.04 -57.95
N LYS A 295 47.78 -14.12 -57.60
CA LYS A 295 48.65 -13.45 -58.57
C LYS A 295 49.59 -14.43 -59.28
N VAL A 296 50.15 -15.40 -58.56
CA VAL A 296 51.01 -16.46 -59.14
C VAL A 296 50.21 -17.34 -60.10
N MET A 297 48.98 -17.71 -59.76
CA MET A 297 48.10 -18.43 -60.67
C MET A 297 47.82 -17.64 -61.96
N GLU A 298 47.50 -16.36 -61.85
CA GLU A 298 47.27 -15.49 -63.02
C GLU A 298 48.51 -15.39 -63.93
N MET A 299 49.71 -15.28 -63.34
CA MET A 299 50.97 -15.29 -64.11
C MET A 299 51.19 -16.62 -64.84
N HIS A 300 50.94 -17.75 -64.19
CA HIS A 300 51.09 -19.07 -64.80
C HIS A 300 50.08 -19.32 -65.93
N ILE A 301 48.84 -18.82 -65.80
CA ILE A 301 47.83 -18.88 -66.87
C ILE A 301 48.33 -18.12 -68.11
N ARG A 302 48.73 -16.86 -67.93
CA ARG A 302 49.24 -16.01 -69.03
C ARG A 302 50.52 -16.55 -69.65
N ALA A 303 51.34 -17.28 -68.90
CA ALA A 303 52.56 -17.92 -69.41
C ALA A 303 52.23 -19.18 -70.24
N ALA A 304 51.30 -20.01 -69.78
CA ALA A 304 50.85 -21.20 -70.52
C ALA A 304 50.13 -20.82 -71.82
N GLU A 305 49.27 -19.80 -71.80
CA GLU A 305 48.60 -19.27 -73.00
C GLU A 305 49.59 -18.78 -74.07
N ARG A 306 50.62 -18.04 -73.65
CA ARG A 306 51.69 -17.57 -74.56
C ARG A 306 52.46 -18.72 -75.20
N LEU A 307 52.75 -19.78 -74.45
CA LEU A 307 53.47 -20.95 -74.95
C LEU A 307 52.63 -21.80 -75.93
N ARG A 308 51.30 -21.79 -75.80
CA ARG A 308 50.37 -22.50 -76.69
C ARG A 308 50.17 -21.82 -78.05
N ALA A 309 50.44 -20.52 -78.16
CA ALA A 309 50.22 -19.77 -79.40
C ALA A 309 51.21 -20.14 -80.53
N ALA A 310 52.29 -20.88 -80.23
CA ALA A 310 53.30 -21.27 -81.21
C ALA A 310 52.78 -22.40 -82.14
N LYS A 311 52.81 -22.16 -83.46
CA LYS A 311 52.42 -23.13 -84.50
C LYS A 311 53.67 -23.64 -85.24
N ALA A 312 53.72 -24.94 -85.54
CA ALA A 312 54.85 -25.55 -86.25
C ALA A 312 54.66 -25.49 -87.79
N PRO A 313 55.74 -25.29 -88.58
CA PRO A 313 55.68 -25.32 -90.03
C PRO A 313 55.45 -26.75 -90.58
N PHE A 314 54.87 -26.84 -91.78
CA PHE A 314 54.64 -28.13 -92.44
C PHE A 314 55.96 -28.72 -92.98
N ALA A 315 56.37 -29.89 -92.46
CA ALA A 315 57.61 -30.56 -92.82
C ALA A 315 57.36 -31.86 -93.60
N ILE A 316 58.02 -32.02 -94.74
CA ILE A 316 58.05 -33.26 -95.52
C ILE A 316 59.44 -33.88 -95.36
N PRO A 317 59.58 -35.20 -95.12
CA PRO A 317 60.89 -35.84 -95.03
C PRO A 317 61.67 -35.77 -96.36
N PRO A 318 62.99 -35.56 -96.35
CA PRO A 318 63.82 -35.48 -97.57
C PRO A 318 63.72 -36.76 -98.41
N GLU A 319 63.70 -37.93 -97.76
CA GLU A 319 63.54 -39.23 -98.41
C GLU A 319 62.26 -39.33 -99.26
N ARG A 320 61.21 -38.60 -98.86
CA ARG A 320 59.92 -38.62 -99.57
C ARG A 320 59.99 -37.81 -100.85
N VAL A 321 60.73 -36.70 -100.85
CA VAL A 321 60.94 -35.84 -102.04
C VAL A 321 61.81 -36.57 -103.07
N GLU A 322 62.88 -37.24 -102.62
CA GLU A 322 63.74 -38.05 -103.50
C GLU A 322 62.97 -39.17 -104.20
N ARG A 323 62.11 -39.87 -103.45
CA ARG A 323 61.23 -40.91 -104.02
C ARG A 323 60.29 -40.34 -105.08
N ILE A 324 59.68 -39.18 -104.84
CA ILE A 324 58.81 -38.52 -105.83
C ILE A 324 59.60 -38.17 -107.09
N CYS A 325 60.82 -37.62 -106.95
CA CYS A 325 61.70 -37.33 -108.09
C CYS A 325 62.10 -38.59 -108.88
N ALA A 326 62.38 -39.69 -108.21
CA ALA A 326 62.69 -40.96 -108.88
C ALA A 326 61.50 -41.51 -109.68
N ILE A 327 60.29 -41.42 -109.11
CA ILE A 327 59.06 -41.85 -109.77
C ILE A 327 58.74 -40.97 -110.98
N ALA A 328 58.87 -39.64 -110.85
CA ALA A 328 58.62 -38.70 -111.93
C ALA A 328 59.53 -38.94 -113.13
N ARG A 329 60.85 -39.13 -112.91
CA ARG A 329 61.81 -39.46 -113.97
C ARG A 329 61.45 -40.76 -114.69
N ARG A 330 61.02 -41.79 -113.95
CA ARG A 330 60.64 -43.09 -114.52
C ARG A 330 59.40 -42.98 -115.39
N LEU A 331 58.38 -42.25 -114.95
CA LEU A 331 57.12 -42.11 -115.69
C LEU A 331 57.29 -41.28 -116.97
N LEU A 332 58.07 -40.20 -116.93
CA LEU A 332 58.37 -39.36 -118.10
C LEU A 332 59.17 -40.12 -119.16
N ARG A 333 60.26 -40.80 -118.78
CA ARG A 333 61.04 -41.62 -119.73
C ARG A 333 60.19 -42.69 -120.41
N ARG A 334 59.35 -43.37 -119.64
CA ARG A 334 58.43 -44.38 -120.17
C ARG A 334 57.45 -43.78 -121.18
N ARG A 335 57.02 -42.53 -120.98
CA ARG A 335 56.14 -41.81 -121.92
C ARG A 335 56.87 -41.56 -123.24
N ASP A 336 58.10 -41.04 -123.18
CA ASP A 336 58.93 -40.76 -124.36
C ASP A 336 59.26 -42.05 -125.15
N ASP A 337 59.61 -43.13 -124.45
CA ASP A 337 59.86 -44.45 -125.05
C ASP A 337 58.61 -44.97 -125.80
N MET A 338 57.41 -44.77 -125.23
CA MET A 338 56.16 -45.16 -125.89
C MET A 338 55.80 -44.26 -127.07
N GLU A 339 56.09 -42.95 -126.99
CA GLU A 339 55.86 -41.98 -128.07
C GLU A 339 56.73 -42.30 -129.30
N THR A 340 58.02 -42.58 -129.08
CA THR A 340 58.97 -42.92 -130.16
C THR A 340 58.57 -44.21 -130.90
N VAL A 341 58.13 -45.24 -130.17
CA VAL A 341 57.63 -46.49 -130.76
C VAL A 341 56.33 -46.27 -131.52
N PHE A 342 55.42 -45.44 -131.00
CA PHE A 342 54.14 -45.13 -131.65
C PHE A 342 54.33 -44.39 -132.98
N VAL A 343 55.17 -43.34 -133.00
CA VAL A 343 55.44 -42.55 -134.22
C VAL A 343 56.08 -43.41 -135.32
N ARG A 344 56.98 -44.34 -134.96
CA ARG A 344 57.63 -45.23 -135.92
C ARG A 344 56.67 -46.18 -136.65
N ARG A 345 55.58 -46.60 -135.99
CA ARG A 345 54.61 -47.56 -136.52
C ARG A 345 53.32 -46.92 -137.06
N ALA A 346 53.13 -45.62 -136.87
CA ALA A 346 51.93 -44.89 -137.32
C ALA A 346 51.76 -44.87 -138.85
N THR A 347 52.84 -44.98 -139.61
CA THR A 347 52.82 -45.01 -141.09
C THR A 347 52.19 -46.28 -141.68
N GLU A 348 52.12 -47.37 -140.91
CA GLU A 348 51.59 -48.67 -141.37
C GLU A 348 50.06 -48.78 -141.27
N VAL A 349 49.42 -47.84 -140.53
CA VAL A 349 47.98 -47.87 -140.24
C VAL A 349 47.13 -47.65 -141.49
N ASN A 350 47.64 -46.95 -142.51
CA ASN A 350 46.93 -46.70 -143.77
C ASN A 350 46.67 -47.96 -144.61
N TYR A 351 47.39 -49.06 -144.37
CA TYR A 351 47.21 -50.31 -145.11
C TYR A 351 46.25 -51.28 -144.42
N ARG A 352 45.75 -50.97 -143.22
CA ARG A 352 44.84 -51.83 -142.46
C ARG A 352 43.56 -52.16 -143.23
N ALA A 353 42.92 -51.13 -143.80
CA ALA A 353 41.70 -51.30 -144.60
C ALA A 353 41.95 -52.16 -145.85
N VAL A 354 43.17 -52.11 -146.42
CA VAL A 354 43.56 -52.90 -147.59
C VAL A 354 43.74 -54.37 -147.21
N PHE A 355 44.38 -54.66 -146.07
CA PHE A 355 44.57 -56.04 -145.60
C PHE A 355 43.28 -56.67 -145.09
N GLU A 356 42.40 -55.92 -144.42
CA GLU A 356 41.07 -56.40 -144.01
C GLU A 356 40.20 -56.72 -145.24
N ALA A 357 40.25 -55.87 -146.28
CA ALA A 357 39.58 -56.14 -147.55
C ALA A 357 40.13 -57.41 -148.23
N LEU A 358 41.45 -57.59 -148.26
CA LEU A 358 42.07 -58.82 -148.81
C LEU A 358 41.62 -60.07 -148.06
N GLN A 359 41.58 -60.05 -146.71
CA GLN A 359 41.13 -61.19 -145.91
C GLN A 359 39.65 -61.52 -146.17
N SER A 360 38.80 -60.51 -146.41
CA SER A 360 37.38 -60.74 -146.69
C SER A 360 37.11 -61.42 -148.05
N ILE A 361 38.00 -61.25 -149.03
CA ILE A 361 37.85 -61.78 -150.39
C ILE A 361 38.37 -63.23 -150.50
N GLU A 362 39.23 -63.67 -149.59
CA GLU A 362 39.87 -65.00 -149.60
C GLU A 362 38.86 -66.15 -149.67
N LEU A 363 37.74 -66.06 -148.95
CA LEU A 363 36.68 -67.09 -148.95
C LEU A 363 35.99 -67.25 -150.31
N GLN A 364 36.10 -66.27 -151.21
CA GLN A 364 35.42 -66.24 -152.51
C GLN A 364 36.38 -66.38 -153.70
N SER A 365 37.69 -66.40 -153.47
CA SER A 365 38.69 -66.42 -154.54
C SER A 365 39.21 -67.84 -154.80
N GLY A 366 39.22 -68.23 -156.08
CA GLY A 366 39.78 -69.51 -156.54
C GLY A 366 41.31 -69.54 -156.48
N ALA A 367 41.94 -70.48 -157.19
CA ALA A 367 43.39 -70.72 -157.17
C ALA A 367 44.28 -69.58 -157.73
N ALA A 368 43.77 -68.35 -157.87
CA ALA A 368 44.47 -67.19 -158.41
C ALA A 368 44.14 -65.90 -157.64
N CYS A 369 45.11 -64.97 -157.60
CA CYS A 369 44.97 -63.69 -156.92
C CYS A 369 43.85 -62.84 -157.53
N PRO A 370 42.89 -62.32 -156.74
CA PRO A 370 41.76 -61.57 -157.28
C PRO A 370 42.13 -60.20 -157.87
N ALA A 371 43.29 -59.64 -157.53
CA ALA A 371 43.72 -58.34 -158.03
C ALA A 371 44.49 -58.42 -159.36
N CYS A 372 45.44 -59.36 -159.48
CA CYS A 372 46.32 -59.47 -160.64
C CYS A 372 46.18 -60.79 -161.41
N LEU A 373 45.26 -61.67 -160.98
CA LEU A 373 44.93 -62.96 -161.59
C LEU A 373 46.10 -63.95 -161.67
N THR A 374 47.18 -63.68 -160.94
CA THR A 374 48.34 -64.59 -160.87
C THR A 374 47.97 -65.83 -160.05
N PRO A 375 48.21 -67.06 -160.53
CA PRO A 375 47.98 -68.27 -159.75
C PRO A 375 48.72 -68.23 -158.41
N LEU A 376 48.06 -68.61 -157.31
CA LEU A 376 48.65 -68.50 -155.96
C LEU A 376 49.90 -69.39 -155.81
N ALA A 377 49.97 -70.51 -156.54
CA ALA A 377 51.11 -71.43 -156.51
C ALA A 377 52.42 -70.83 -157.07
N THR A 378 52.36 -69.75 -157.86
CA THR A 378 53.54 -69.10 -158.45
C THR A 378 53.87 -67.76 -157.81
N ALA A 379 53.07 -67.30 -156.84
CA ALA A 379 53.33 -66.08 -156.11
C ALA A 379 54.50 -66.26 -155.12
N THR A 380 55.37 -65.25 -155.00
CA THR A 380 56.51 -65.29 -154.07
C THR A 380 56.08 -65.31 -152.61
N VAL A 381 54.97 -64.67 -152.29
CA VAL A 381 54.33 -64.69 -150.99
C VAL A 381 52.83 -64.63 -151.22
N ASP A 382 52.07 -65.47 -150.52
CA ASP A 382 50.61 -65.46 -150.61
C ASP A 382 50.07 -64.10 -150.09
N PRO A 383 49.34 -63.34 -150.92
CA PRO A 383 48.78 -62.05 -150.52
C PRO A 383 47.87 -62.13 -149.29
N PHE A 384 47.18 -63.25 -149.08
CA PHE A 384 46.26 -63.43 -147.96
C PHE A 384 46.99 -63.78 -146.66
N GLU A 385 48.06 -64.59 -146.73
CA GLU A 385 48.93 -64.82 -145.56
C GLU A 385 49.65 -63.54 -145.14
N ARG A 386 50.15 -62.77 -146.11
CA ARG A 386 50.77 -61.48 -145.83
C ARG A 386 49.78 -60.50 -145.19
N ALA A 387 48.52 -60.49 -145.62
CA ALA A 387 47.48 -59.66 -144.99
C ALA A 387 47.21 -60.07 -143.53
N ARG A 388 47.14 -61.38 -143.22
CA ARG A 388 46.96 -61.87 -141.84
C ARG A 388 48.13 -61.51 -140.92
N GLU A 389 49.36 -61.72 -141.37
CA GLU A 389 50.55 -61.38 -140.57
C GLU A 389 50.62 -59.88 -140.26
N GLN A 390 50.31 -59.02 -141.24
CA GLN A 390 50.34 -57.57 -141.05
C GLN A 390 49.20 -57.07 -140.15
N LEU A 391 48.02 -57.70 -140.18
CA LEU A 391 46.92 -57.36 -139.27
C LEU A 391 47.21 -57.75 -137.81
N LEU A 392 47.90 -58.87 -137.57
CA LEU A 392 48.38 -59.25 -136.22
C LEU A 392 49.40 -58.23 -135.68
N ALA A 393 50.35 -57.78 -136.52
CA ALA A 393 51.32 -56.75 -136.16
C ALA A 393 50.65 -55.41 -135.82
N LEU A 394 49.56 -55.05 -136.51
CA LEU A 394 48.76 -53.85 -136.24
C LEU A 394 47.97 -53.93 -134.92
N GLY A 395 47.65 -55.13 -134.40
CA GLY A 395 47.01 -55.32 -133.09
C GLY A 395 47.91 -54.88 -131.90
N GLU A 396 49.23 -54.96 -132.05
CA GLU A 396 50.19 -54.51 -131.02
C GLU A 396 50.12 -52.99 -130.77
N LEU A 397 49.71 -52.20 -131.77
CA LEU A 397 49.54 -50.75 -131.67
C LEU A 397 48.43 -50.35 -130.70
N GLU A 398 47.36 -51.15 -130.63
CA GLU A 398 46.21 -50.89 -129.76
C GLU A 398 46.56 -51.10 -128.27
N ILE A 399 47.40 -52.10 -127.99
CA ILE A 399 47.97 -52.36 -126.66
C ILE A 399 48.91 -51.22 -126.24
N LEU A 400 49.75 -50.73 -127.17
CA LEU A 400 50.61 -49.56 -126.95
C LEU A 400 49.80 -48.30 -126.61
N LYS A 401 48.69 -48.05 -127.32
CA LYS A 401 47.79 -46.91 -127.04
C LYS A 401 47.16 -46.99 -125.65
N GLN A 402 46.73 -48.17 -125.21
CA GLN A 402 46.21 -48.37 -123.85
C GLN A 402 47.30 -48.22 -122.77
N SER A 403 48.54 -48.67 -123.04
CA SER A 403 49.67 -48.49 -122.12
C SER A 403 50.03 -47.01 -121.94
N ARG A 404 49.96 -46.21 -123.01
CA ARG A 404 50.18 -44.76 -122.96
C ARG A 404 49.17 -44.07 -122.03
N LEU A 405 47.87 -44.30 -122.24
CA LEU A 405 46.80 -43.74 -121.41
C LEU A 405 46.98 -44.05 -119.91
N ARG A 406 47.39 -45.30 -119.58
CA ARG A 406 47.66 -45.69 -118.19
C ARG A 406 48.85 -44.97 -117.58
N ASN A 407 49.89 -44.68 -118.37
CA ASN A 407 51.06 -43.95 -117.90
C ASN A 407 50.74 -42.46 -117.70
N ASP A 408 50.01 -41.84 -118.62
CA ASP A 408 49.57 -40.44 -118.51
C ASP A 408 48.66 -40.22 -117.29
N ALA A 409 47.75 -41.15 -117.01
CA ALA A 409 46.93 -41.11 -115.78
C ALA A 409 47.78 -41.17 -114.49
N ARG A 410 48.88 -41.94 -114.49
CA ARG A 410 49.81 -41.98 -113.35
C ARG A 410 50.60 -40.69 -113.20
N ILE A 411 51.01 -40.07 -114.31
CA ILE A 411 51.67 -38.76 -114.30
C ILE A 411 50.72 -37.71 -113.69
N ALA A 412 49.44 -37.69 -114.10
CA ALA A 412 48.43 -36.79 -113.55
C ALA A 412 48.20 -36.96 -112.04
N LEU A 413 48.20 -38.20 -111.54
CA LEU A 413 48.08 -38.48 -110.11
C LEU A 413 49.23 -37.87 -109.30
N TRP A 414 50.47 -38.04 -109.77
CA TRP A 414 51.65 -37.50 -109.08
C TRP A 414 51.74 -35.98 -109.17
N ALA A 415 51.29 -35.38 -110.28
CA ALA A 415 51.15 -33.92 -110.40
C ALA A 415 50.20 -33.35 -109.33
N SER A 416 49.07 -34.03 -109.07
CA SER A 416 48.13 -33.66 -107.99
C SER A 416 48.75 -33.77 -106.59
N HIS A 417 49.53 -34.83 -106.32
CA HIS A 417 50.26 -34.96 -105.05
C HIS A 417 51.29 -33.83 -104.85
N ILE A 418 51.99 -33.43 -105.91
CA ILE A 418 52.94 -32.30 -105.86
C ILE A 418 52.18 -30.99 -105.59
N ALA A 419 51.03 -30.77 -106.24
CA ALA A 419 50.19 -29.60 -106.02
C ALA A 419 49.78 -29.45 -104.54
N THR A 420 49.25 -30.51 -103.94
CA THR A 420 48.82 -30.50 -102.52
C THR A 420 49.96 -30.24 -101.54
N ALA A 421 51.15 -30.82 -101.78
CA ALA A 421 52.33 -30.58 -100.97
C ALA A 421 52.79 -29.11 -101.03
N ILE A 422 52.75 -28.50 -102.21
CA ILE A 422 53.14 -27.10 -102.41
C ILE A 422 52.15 -26.13 -101.78
N THR A 423 50.85 -26.41 -101.87
CA THR A 423 49.83 -25.60 -101.18
C THR A 423 50.02 -25.63 -99.66
N ALA A 424 50.41 -26.78 -99.09
CA ALA A 424 50.71 -26.92 -97.67
C ALA A 424 51.98 -26.15 -97.24
N ILE A 425 52.98 -26.06 -98.13
CA ILE A 425 54.20 -25.26 -97.90
C ILE A 425 53.87 -23.76 -97.97
N GLN A 426 53.10 -23.31 -98.97
CA GLN A 426 52.66 -21.91 -99.10
C GLN A 426 51.78 -21.46 -97.92
N ALA A 427 50.90 -22.32 -97.41
CA ALA A 427 50.12 -22.04 -96.20
C ALA A 427 51.01 -21.89 -94.94
N GLY A 428 52.20 -22.48 -94.94
CA GLY A 428 53.20 -22.39 -93.85
C GLY A 428 53.98 -21.08 -93.82
N GLU A 429 54.02 -20.30 -94.92
CA GLU A 429 54.75 -19.02 -94.97
C GLU A 429 54.18 -17.97 -94.00
N GLN A 430 52.87 -18.03 -93.70
CA GLN A 430 52.25 -17.14 -92.71
C GLN A 430 52.66 -17.42 -91.25
N VAL A 431 53.39 -18.51 -91.00
CA VAL A 431 53.80 -18.97 -89.66
C VAL A 431 55.31 -18.75 -89.41
N GLY A 432 56.03 -18.13 -90.36
CA GLY A 432 57.38 -17.59 -90.11
C GLY A 432 58.55 -18.41 -90.65
N GLY A 433 58.33 -19.26 -91.66
CA GLY A 433 59.40 -19.85 -92.46
C GLY A 433 59.19 -19.54 -93.93
N ALA A 434 59.78 -18.45 -94.43
CA ALA A 434 59.76 -18.17 -95.86
C ALA A 434 60.49 -19.29 -96.60
N CYS A 435 59.84 -19.89 -97.60
CA CYS A 435 60.51 -20.89 -98.43
C CYS A 435 61.60 -20.16 -99.25
N PRO A 436 62.89 -20.53 -99.14
CA PRO A 436 63.97 -19.81 -99.83
C PRO A 436 63.98 -20.05 -101.34
N VAL A 437 63.18 -20.98 -101.84
CA VAL A 437 63.12 -21.40 -103.25
C VAL A 437 61.98 -20.67 -103.96
N SER A 438 62.25 -20.00 -105.08
CA SER A 438 61.18 -19.45 -105.94
C SER A 438 60.39 -20.59 -106.56
N LEU A 439 59.07 -20.57 -106.33
CA LEU A 439 58.12 -21.54 -106.86
C LEU A 439 57.39 -21.02 -108.10
N ASP A 440 57.82 -19.90 -108.70
CA ASP A 440 57.03 -19.18 -109.71
C ASP A 440 56.78 -20.03 -110.96
N GLU A 441 57.81 -20.70 -111.49
CA GLU A 441 57.72 -21.56 -112.68
C GLU A 441 56.91 -22.85 -112.43
N LEU A 442 57.01 -23.41 -111.22
CA LEU A 442 56.19 -24.56 -110.84
C LEU A 442 54.74 -24.14 -110.51
N GLY A 443 54.55 -22.92 -110.02
CA GLY A 443 53.25 -22.33 -109.70
C GLY A 443 52.44 -22.01 -110.95
N THR A 444 53.08 -21.47 -112.00
CA THR A 444 52.42 -21.25 -113.29
C THR A 444 51.96 -22.56 -113.90
N THR A 445 52.83 -23.57 -113.97
CA THR A 445 52.49 -24.90 -114.51
C THR A 445 51.43 -25.64 -113.67
N LEU A 446 51.42 -25.47 -112.35
CA LEU A 446 50.36 -25.99 -111.49
C LEU A 446 49.03 -25.26 -111.68
N SER A 447 49.05 -23.95 -111.93
CA SER A 447 47.83 -23.19 -112.23
C SER A 447 47.20 -23.66 -113.54
N GLU A 448 48.02 -23.86 -114.58
CA GLU A 448 47.60 -24.41 -115.86
C GLU A 448 47.02 -25.82 -115.69
N PHE A 449 47.70 -26.68 -114.91
CA PHE A 449 47.23 -28.03 -114.58
C PHE A 449 45.89 -28.03 -113.84
N HIS A 450 45.61 -27.05 -112.98
CA HIS A 450 44.33 -26.93 -112.27
C HIS A 450 43.20 -26.45 -113.20
N THR A 451 43.51 -25.58 -114.18
CA THR A 451 42.53 -25.01 -115.11
C THR A 451 42.28 -25.85 -116.37
N ALA A 452 43.17 -26.77 -116.73
CA ALA A 452 43.06 -27.57 -117.95
C ALA A 452 41.84 -28.51 -117.93
N THR A 453 41.13 -28.60 -119.06
CA THR A 453 40.01 -29.53 -119.29
C THR A 453 40.45 -30.99 -119.34
N ASP A 454 41.62 -31.28 -119.93
CA ASP A 454 42.30 -32.57 -119.79
C ASP A 454 43.64 -32.39 -119.06
N ARG A 455 43.65 -32.82 -117.79
CA ARG A 455 44.82 -32.72 -116.92
C ARG A 455 45.99 -33.61 -117.36
N SER A 456 45.73 -34.61 -118.19
CA SER A 456 46.74 -35.58 -118.62
C SER A 456 47.76 -34.98 -119.60
N GLU A 457 47.39 -33.91 -120.30
CA GLU A 457 48.28 -33.21 -121.25
C GLU A 457 49.30 -32.31 -120.54
N VAL A 458 48.89 -31.65 -119.46
CA VAL A 458 49.72 -30.71 -118.68
C VAL A 458 50.48 -31.40 -117.54
N ALA A 459 50.00 -32.54 -117.03
CA ALA A 459 50.68 -33.28 -115.96
C ALA A 459 52.19 -33.56 -116.19
N PRO A 460 52.67 -33.87 -117.40
CA PRO A 460 54.08 -34.09 -117.68
C PRO A 460 54.94 -32.84 -117.46
N SER A 461 54.43 -31.64 -117.81
CA SER A 461 55.16 -30.39 -117.61
C SER A 461 55.26 -30.02 -116.13
N VAL A 462 54.26 -30.37 -115.32
CA VAL A 462 54.32 -30.24 -113.84
C VAL A 462 55.43 -31.12 -113.26
N LEU A 463 55.52 -32.39 -113.68
CA LEU A 463 56.57 -33.29 -113.21
C LEU A 463 57.96 -32.85 -113.68
N GLN A 464 58.09 -32.34 -114.91
CA GLN A 464 59.35 -31.78 -115.42
C GLN A 464 59.78 -30.53 -114.64
N SER A 465 58.84 -29.61 -114.38
CA SER A 465 59.10 -28.38 -113.62
C SER A 465 59.46 -28.70 -112.16
N PHE A 466 58.81 -29.71 -111.56
CA PHE A 466 59.15 -30.18 -110.21
C PHE A 466 60.55 -30.82 -110.16
N LEU A 467 60.91 -31.62 -111.17
CA LEU A 467 62.26 -32.20 -111.27
C LEU A 467 63.34 -31.14 -111.48
N LYS A 468 63.04 -30.12 -112.29
CA LYS A 468 63.93 -28.97 -112.51
C LYS A 468 64.15 -28.20 -111.20
N LEU A 469 63.06 -27.88 -110.50
CA LEU A 469 63.10 -27.20 -109.20
C LEU A 469 63.95 -27.98 -108.16
N CYS A 470 63.73 -29.29 -108.06
CA CYS A 470 64.46 -30.14 -107.12
C CYS A 470 65.92 -30.36 -107.52
N GLY A 471 66.24 -30.29 -108.81
CA GLY A 471 67.61 -30.42 -109.31
C GLY A 471 68.44 -29.14 -109.16
N GLU A 472 67.84 -27.98 -109.37
CA GLU A 472 68.53 -26.68 -109.33
C GLU A 472 68.72 -26.16 -107.89
N ASN A 473 67.84 -26.52 -106.96
CA ASN A 473 67.78 -25.89 -105.63
C ASN A 473 68.01 -26.87 -104.45
N VAL A 474 68.85 -27.91 -104.64
CA VAL A 474 69.09 -28.97 -103.64
C VAL A 474 69.49 -28.41 -102.25
N GLU A 475 70.50 -27.55 -102.19
CA GLU A 475 70.99 -27.00 -100.92
C GLU A 475 69.92 -26.16 -100.18
N GLN A 476 69.16 -25.35 -100.93
CA GLN A 476 68.11 -24.49 -100.38
C GLN A 476 66.97 -25.32 -99.76
N ILE A 477 66.59 -26.41 -100.43
CA ILE A 477 65.58 -27.35 -99.96
C ILE A 477 66.05 -28.06 -98.66
N GLU A 478 67.31 -28.49 -98.59
CA GLU A 478 67.88 -29.09 -97.38
C GLU A 478 67.92 -28.11 -96.19
N THR A 479 68.36 -26.87 -96.41
CA THR A 479 68.33 -25.82 -95.36
C THR A 479 66.91 -25.55 -94.87
N TYR A 480 65.92 -25.55 -95.76
CA TYR A 480 64.53 -25.37 -95.40
C TYR A 480 64.04 -26.52 -94.49
N PHE A 481 64.34 -27.79 -94.81
CA PHE A 481 63.96 -28.92 -93.96
C PHE A 481 64.61 -28.89 -92.57
N LEU A 482 65.90 -28.55 -92.49
CA LEU A 482 66.59 -28.40 -91.21
C LEU A 482 65.97 -27.27 -90.35
N SER A 483 65.54 -26.18 -90.99
CA SER A 483 64.86 -25.08 -90.29
C SER A 483 63.48 -25.50 -89.75
N CYS A 484 62.71 -26.26 -90.54
CA CYS A 484 61.41 -26.80 -90.13
C CYS A 484 61.55 -27.80 -88.97
N GLU A 485 62.56 -28.67 -88.99
CA GLU A 485 62.82 -29.60 -87.88
C GLU A 485 63.15 -28.87 -86.56
N ARG A 486 63.96 -27.81 -86.63
CA ARG A 486 64.28 -26.98 -85.45
C ARG A 486 63.03 -26.30 -84.91
N ALA A 487 62.23 -25.66 -85.76
CA ALA A 487 60.99 -25.01 -85.37
C ALA A 487 59.98 -25.99 -84.74
N CYS A 488 59.83 -27.19 -85.31
CA CYS A 488 58.99 -28.25 -84.74
C CYS A 488 59.45 -28.69 -83.34
N ARG A 489 60.77 -28.81 -83.10
CA ARG A 489 61.31 -29.14 -81.77
C ARG A 489 61.06 -28.04 -80.75
N GLU A 490 61.21 -26.78 -81.13
CA GLU A 490 60.96 -25.63 -80.25
C GLU A 490 59.49 -25.52 -79.83
N VAL A 491 58.55 -25.72 -80.76
CA VAL A 491 57.10 -25.77 -80.47
C VAL A 491 56.77 -26.95 -79.54
N GLY A 492 57.38 -28.12 -79.75
CA GLY A 492 57.22 -29.28 -78.85
C GLY A 492 57.72 -29.02 -77.43
N GLN A 493 58.86 -28.33 -77.28
CA GLN A 493 59.40 -27.93 -75.98
C GLN A 493 58.51 -26.88 -75.29
N ALA A 494 57.95 -25.93 -76.03
CA ALA A 494 56.99 -24.95 -75.53
C ALA A 494 55.71 -25.63 -75.01
N GLY A 495 55.18 -26.62 -75.75
CA GLY A 495 54.03 -27.42 -75.32
C GLY A 495 54.28 -28.20 -74.02
N ALA A 496 55.45 -28.84 -73.88
CA ALA A 496 55.83 -29.55 -72.66
C ALA A 496 56.04 -28.62 -71.45
N ARG A 497 56.40 -27.35 -71.67
CA ARG A 497 56.48 -26.32 -70.62
C ARG A 497 55.08 -25.82 -70.21
N ALA A 498 54.18 -25.62 -71.16
CA ALA A 498 52.79 -25.25 -70.88
C ALA A 498 52.07 -26.32 -70.04
N ALA A 499 52.22 -27.61 -70.40
CA ALA A 499 51.63 -28.72 -69.65
C ALA A 499 52.11 -28.76 -68.17
N ARG A 500 53.39 -28.50 -67.92
CA ARG A 500 53.94 -28.42 -66.54
C ARG A 500 53.35 -27.27 -65.74
N LEU A 501 53.13 -26.11 -66.37
CA LEU A 501 52.50 -24.96 -65.73
C LEU A 501 51.02 -25.24 -65.39
N GLU A 502 50.32 -26.00 -66.22
CA GLU A 502 48.93 -26.40 -65.99
C GLU A 502 48.76 -27.36 -64.81
N VAL A 503 49.66 -28.34 -64.68
CA VAL A 503 49.69 -29.22 -63.49
C VAL A 503 49.87 -28.37 -62.23
N ARG A 504 50.82 -27.41 -62.25
CA ARG A 504 51.05 -26.52 -61.11
C ARG A 504 49.86 -25.60 -60.83
N LEU A 505 49.12 -25.17 -61.87
CA LEU A 505 47.89 -24.40 -61.72
C LEU A 505 46.78 -25.20 -61.05
N LEU A 506 46.63 -26.48 -61.37
CA LEU A 506 45.64 -27.36 -60.73
C LEU A 506 45.93 -27.52 -59.23
N GLU A 507 47.20 -27.69 -58.85
CA GLU A 507 47.62 -27.75 -57.43
C GLU A 507 47.30 -26.45 -56.69
N LEU A 508 47.64 -25.29 -57.28
CA LEU A 508 47.37 -23.99 -56.64
C LEU A 508 45.87 -23.66 -56.59
N LYS A 509 45.08 -24.06 -57.60
CA LYS A 509 43.62 -23.95 -57.60
C LYS A 509 42.98 -24.77 -56.49
N ALA A 510 43.44 -26.02 -56.30
CA ALA A 510 42.93 -26.88 -55.23
C ALA A 510 43.13 -26.26 -53.83
N ILE A 511 44.25 -25.55 -53.63
CA ILE A 511 44.51 -24.80 -52.39
C ILE A 511 43.55 -23.60 -52.27
N ASP A 512 43.38 -22.78 -53.30
CA ASP A 512 42.45 -21.61 -53.25
C ASP A 512 40.98 -22.03 -53.05
N ASP A 513 40.54 -23.13 -53.68
CA ASP A 513 39.18 -23.65 -53.51
C ASP A 513 38.95 -24.24 -52.11
N SER A 514 39.98 -24.82 -51.49
CA SER A 514 39.91 -25.28 -50.09
C SER A 514 39.84 -24.13 -49.08
N LEU A 515 40.34 -22.95 -49.42
CA LEU A 515 40.36 -21.78 -48.53
C LEU A 515 38.99 -21.08 -48.43
N LYS A 516 38.18 -21.06 -49.49
CA LYS A 516 36.86 -20.42 -49.51
C LYS A 516 35.93 -20.90 -48.38
N PRO A 517 35.62 -22.21 -48.22
CA PRO A 517 34.73 -22.67 -47.16
C PRO A 517 35.30 -22.43 -45.75
N LEU A 518 36.63 -22.40 -45.60
CA LEU A 518 37.27 -22.11 -44.32
C LEU A 518 37.14 -20.63 -43.94
N PHE A 519 37.19 -19.70 -44.90
CA PHE A 519 36.92 -18.27 -44.65
C PHE A 519 35.46 -18.03 -44.28
N ASP A 520 34.52 -18.72 -44.94
CA ASP A 520 33.09 -18.62 -44.61
C ASP A 520 32.83 -19.15 -43.19
N ASN A 521 33.43 -20.29 -42.84
CA ASN A 521 33.35 -20.85 -41.48
C ASN A 521 33.98 -19.92 -40.44
N LYS A 522 35.15 -19.31 -40.72
CA LYS A 522 35.80 -18.33 -39.83
C LYS A 522 34.88 -17.13 -39.60
N THR A 523 34.31 -16.57 -40.65
CA THR A 523 33.43 -15.39 -40.59
C THR A 523 32.14 -15.70 -39.83
N ARG A 524 31.55 -16.88 -40.07
CA ARG A 524 30.37 -17.35 -39.35
C ARG A 524 30.66 -17.53 -37.86
N ALA A 525 31.70 -18.29 -37.50
CA ALA A 525 32.09 -18.51 -36.10
C ALA A 525 32.40 -17.19 -35.37
N GLU A 526 33.05 -16.23 -36.03
CA GLU A 526 33.35 -14.91 -35.46
C GLU A 526 32.07 -14.09 -35.19
N SER A 527 31.11 -14.09 -36.12
CA SER A 527 29.84 -13.38 -35.96
C SER A 527 28.96 -14.01 -34.87
N GLU A 528 28.86 -15.33 -34.82
CA GLU A 528 28.14 -16.09 -33.78
C GLU A 528 28.78 -15.88 -32.39
N PHE A 529 30.12 -15.88 -32.29
CA PHE A 529 30.84 -15.58 -31.05
C PHE A 529 30.59 -14.14 -30.55
N LYS A 530 30.62 -13.15 -31.46
CA LYS A 530 30.31 -11.75 -31.12
C LYS A 530 28.85 -11.58 -30.67
N ALA A 531 27.91 -12.22 -31.35
CA ALA A 531 26.49 -12.22 -30.99
C ALA A 531 26.25 -12.83 -29.60
N GLY A 532 26.81 -14.02 -29.34
CA GLY A 532 26.73 -14.67 -28.03
C GLY A 532 27.40 -13.85 -26.92
N SER A 533 28.47 -13.12 -27.22
CA SER A 533 29.13 -12.24 -26.24
C SER A 533 28.28 -11.01 -25.86
N ARG A 534 27.55 -10.42 -26.82
CA ARG A 534 26.59 -9.33 -26.54
C ARG A 534 25.41 -9.83 -25.71
N GLN A 535 24.84 -10.98 -26.06
CA GLN A 535 23.75 -11.60 -25.29
C GLN A 535 24.18 -11.93 -23.85
N MET A 536 25.41 -12.42 -23.65
CA MET A 536 25.98 -12.66 -22.32
C MET A 536 26.03 -11.38 -21.46
N ALA A 537 26.43 -10.25 -22.04
CA ALA A 537 26.48 -8.98 -21.30
C ALA A 537 25.09 -8.51 -20.85
N ILE A 538 24.07 -8.67 -21.72
CA ILE A 538 22.67 -8.36 -21.40
C ILE A 538 22.16 -9.26 -20.27
N LEU A 539 22.39 -10.57 -20.37
CA LEU A 539 21.97 -11.53 -19.34
C LEU A 539 22.68 -11.30 -18.00
N ALA A 540 23.96 -10.92 -18.00
CA ALA A 540 24.71 -10.61 -16.79
C ALA A 540 24.14 -9.37 -16.07
N LYS A 541 23.79 -8.32 -16.82
CA LYS A 541 23.12 -7.14 -16.26
C LYS A 541 21.74 -7.50 -15.67
N LYS A 542 20.94 -8.25 -16.43
CA LYS A 542 19.62 -8.71 -15.96
C LYS A 542 19.70 -9.59 -14.72
N LYS A 543 20.73 -10.45 -14.62
CA LYS A 543 20.99 -11.26 -13.41
C LYS A 543 21.31 -10.40 -12.20
N MET A 544 22.13 -9.36 -12.36
CA MET A 544 22.50 -8.46 -11.25
C MET A 544 21.29 -7.68 -10.71
N GLU A 545 20.43 -7.19 -11.61
CA GLU A 545 19.18 -6.51 -11.25
C GLU A 545 18.22 -7.46 -10.51
N LEU A 546 17.97 -8.66 -11.04
CA LEU A 546 17.11 -9.67 -10.40
C LEU A 546 17.63 -10.12 -9.02
N LEU A 547 18.95 -10.23 -8.84
CA LEU A 547 19.54 -10.60 -7.54
C LEU A 547 19.34 -9.51 -6.48
N LYS A 548 19.37 -8.24 -6.89
CA LYS A 548 19.06 -7.13 -5.99
C LYS A 548 17.58 -7.13 -5.62
N ASP A 549 16.70 -7.27 -6.61
CA ASP A 549 15.25 -7.30 -6.40
C ASP A 549 14.83 -8.49 -5.52
N THR A 550 15.46 -9.66 -5.69
CA THR A 550 15.19 -10.83 -4.82
C THR A 550 15.63 -10.62 -3.39
N ALA A 551 16.79 -9.98 -3.15
CA ALA A 551 17.23 -9.63 -1.80
C ALA A 551 16.27 -8.63 -1.14
N ASP A 552 15.89 -7.56 -1.85
CA ASP A 552 14.94 -6.55 -1.36
C ASP A 552 13.56 -7.16 -1.09
N ASN A 553 13.07 -8.04 -1.97
CA ASN A 553 11.82 -8.78 -1.77
C ASN A 553 11.87 -9.71 -0.56
N SER A 554 13.00 -10.39 -0.32
CA SER A 554 13.17 -11.26 0.85
C SER A 554 13.15 -10.47 2.16
N HIS A 555 13.85 -9.33 2.22
CA HIS A 555 13.83 -8.44 3.38
C HIS A 555 12.43 -7.86 3.63
N PHE A 556 11.73 -7.44 2.57
CA PHE A 556 10.35 -6.97 2.68
C PHE A 556 9.40 -8.06 3.20
N ASN A 557 9.48 -9.27 2.64
CA ASN A 557 8.67 -10.41 3.08
C ASN A 557 8.97 -10.80 4.53
N GLN A 558 10.23 -10.71 4.97
CA GLN A 558 10.61 -10.92 6.37
C GLN A 558 10.01 -9.83 7.27
N LEU A 559 10.11 -8.56 6.88
CA LEU A 559 9.47 -7.45 7.60
C LEU A 559 7.96 -7.66 7.74
N LEU A 560 7.26 -8.16 6.71
CA LEU A 560 5.83 -8.47 6.82
C LEU A 560 5.53 -9.57 7.85
N LYS A 561 6.36 -10.61 7.93
CA LYS A 561 6.23 -11.67 8.95
C LYS A 561 6.50 -11.12 10.36
N ASP A 562 7.51 -10.27 10.48
CA ASP A 562 7.84 -9.61 11.74
C ASP A 562 6.70 -8.67 12.16
N LEU A 563 6.07 -7.95 11.21
CA LEU A 563 4.89 -7.11 11.46
C LEU A 563 3.67 -7.92 11.91
N GLU A 564 3.39 -9.09 11.34
CA GLU A 564 2.32 -9.97 11.82
C GLU A 564 2.59 -10.45 13.26
N THR A 565 3.84 -10.81 13.55
CA THR A 565 4.26 -11.28 14.88
C THR A 565 4.13 -10.16 15.91
N GLU A 566 4.66 -8.97 15.59
CA GLU A 566 4.61 -7.80 16.46
C GLU A 566 3.21 -7.21 16.58
N TYR A 567 2.33 -7.41 15.58
CA TYR A 567 0.91 -7.04 15.71
C TYR A 567 0.23 -7.85 16.82
N ARG A 568 0.55 -9.14 16.93
CA ARG A 568 0.06 -10.00 18.02
C ARG A 568 0.57 -9.52 19.38
N VAL A 569 1.83 -9.11 19.46
CA VAL A 569 2.44 -8.54 20.67
C VAL A 569 1.79 -7.20 21.04
N LEU A 570 1.65 -6.28 20.08
CA LEU A 570 1.02 -4.98 20.27
C LEU A 570 -0.43 -5.10 20.76
N TYR A 571 -1.21 -6.01 20.15
CA TYR A 571 -2.59 -6.26 20.55
C TYR A 571 -2.68 -6.76 21.99
N ARG A 572 -1.80 -7.72 22.38
CA ARG A 572 -1.72 -8.20 23.75
C ARG A 572 -1.28 -7.10 24.72
N ASP A 573 -0.24 -6.34 24.37
CA ASP A 573 0.28 -5.25 25.22
C ASP A 573 -0.79 -4.16 25.45
N LEU A 574 -1.67 -3.90 24.47
CA LEU A 574 -2.83 -3.00 24.63
C LEU A 574 -3.89 -3.56 25.59
N LEU A 575 -4.21 -4.86 25.49
CA LEU A 575 -5.14 -5.53 26.41
C LEU A 575 -4.58 -5.55 27.84
N ASP A 576 -3.30 -5.92 27.99
CA ASP A 576 -2.61 -5.91 29.29
C ASP A 576 -2.58 -4.49 29.89
N TYR A 577 -2.32 -3.46 29.07
CA TYR A 577 -2.37 -2.07 29.52
C TYR A 577 -3.75 -1.66 30.02
N LYS A 578 -4.83 -2.06 29.34
CA LYS A 578 -6.20 -1.82 29.80
C LYS A 578 -6.46 -2.53 31.14
N LEU A 579 -6.12 -3.82 31.23
CA LEU A 579 -6.32 -4.62 32.45
C LEU A 579 -5.48 -4.11 33.62
N GLU A 580 -4.27 -3.60 33.38
CA GLU A 580 -3.46 -2.92 34.39
C GLU A 580 -4.17 -1.69 34.94
N LEU A 581 -4.78 -0.86 34.08
CA LEU A 581 -5.52 0.33 34.49
C LEU A 581 -6.77 -0.02 35.30
N GLU A 582 -7.52 -1.05 34.87
CA GLU A 582 -8.69 -1.55 35.59
C GLU A 582 -8.31 -2.12 36.95
N LYS A 583 -7.28 -2.99 36.98
CA LYS A 583 -6.74 -3.55 38.22
C LYS A 583 -6.31 -2.46 39.20
N ALA A 584 -5.55 -1.48 38.71
CA ALA A 584 -5.09 -0.35 39.53
C ALA A 584 -6.25 0.47 40.11
N ARG A 585 -7.42 0.51 39.45
CA ARG A 585 -8.62 1.20 39.94
C ARG A 585 -9.38 0.35 40.96
N ILE A 586 -9.62 -0.93 40.69
CA ILE A 586 -10.41 -1.83 41.55
C ILE A 586 -9.70 -2.27 42.84
N THR A 587 -8.39 -2.52 42.84
CA THR A 587 -7.76 -3.16 44.01
C THR A 587 -7.89 -2.32 45.29
N GLY A 588 -8.55 -2.84 46.32
CA GLY A 588 -8.70 -2.17 47.62
C GLY A 588 -9.92 -1.25 47.73
N ILE A 589 -10.86 -1.27 46.78
CA ILE A 589 -12.13 -0.53 46.87
C ILE A 589 -13.30 -1.41 47.30
N GLU A 590 -13.13 -2.73 47.31
CA GLU A 590 -14.17 -3.76 47.52
C GLU A 590 -14.98 -3.51 48.80
N LEU A 591 -14.28 -3.39 49.94
CA LEU A 591 -14.90 -3.20 51.26
C LEU A 591 -15.69 -1.89 51.34
N LYS A 592 -15.11 -0.80 50.83
CA LYS A 592 -15.73 0.53 50.86
C LYS A 592 -16.88 0.65 49.88
N ALA A 593 -16.79 0.03 48.69
CA ALA A 593 -17.89 -0.04 47.75
C ALA A 593 -19.09 -0.78 48.35
N ALA A 594 -18.85 -1.90 49.05
CA ALA A 594 -19.91 -2.64 49.74
C ALA A 594 -20.52 -1.83 50.89
N ALA A 595 -19.71 -1.09 51.65
CA ALA A 595 -20.18 -0.21 52.71
C ALA A 595 -21.05 0.94 52.17
N TYR A 596 -20.61 1.63 51.11
CA TYR A 596 -21.39 2.69 50.48
C TYR A 596 -22.71 2.17 49.90
N TYR A 597 -22.69 1.00 49.28
CA TYR A 597 -23.90 0.37 48.77
C TYR A 597 -24.92 0.10 49.87
N ARG A 598 -24.49 -0.55 50.97
CA ARG A 598 -25.35 -0.82 52.12
C ARG A 598 -25.87 0.46 52.78
N ALA A 599 -25.07 1.52 52.82
CA ALA A 599 -25.51 2.80 53.37
C ALA A 599 -26.62 3.44 52.54
N ILE A 600 -26.54 3.35 51.20
CA ILE A 600 -27.57 3.88 50.29
C ILE A 600 -28.85 3.01 50.36
N ASN A 601 -28.69 1.70 50.54
CA ASN A 601 -29.77 0.70 50.55
C ASN A 601 -30.15 0.22 51.96
N LYS A 602 -29.94 1.06 52.99
CA LYS A 602 -30.08 0.70 54.42
C LYS A 602 -31.48 0.20 54.82
N HIS A 603 -32.51 0.59 54.07
CA HIS A 603 -33.91 0.30 54.38
C HIS A 603 -34.52 -0.76 53.47
N ASP A 604 -33.70 -1.40 52.63
CA ASP A 604 -34.14 -2.45 51.71
C ASP A 604 -34.31 -3.78 52.46
N ASP A 605 -35.13 -4.67 51.89
CA ASP A 605 -35.40 -5.98 52.47
C ASP A 605 -34.12 -6.81 52.63
N GLU A 606 -34.06 -7.64 53.68
CA GLU A 606 -32.86 -8.46 54.00
C GLU A 606 -32.37 -9.32 52.83
N HIS A 607 -33.27 -9.71 51.92
CA HIS A 607 -32.97 -10.54 50.75
C HIS A 607 -32.27 -9.77 49.62
N GLU A 608 -32.38 -8.44 49.61
CA GLU A 608 -31.72 -7.55 48.64
C GLU A 608 -30.38 -7.01 49.16
N GLN A 609 -30.06 -7.27 50.44
CA GLN A 609 -28.81 -6.84 51.06
C GLN A 609 -27.60 -7.65 50.59
N ILE A 610 -26.48 -6.96 50.45
CA ILE A 610 -25.21 -7.54 50.02
C ILE A 610 -24.16 -7.47 51.13
N GLU A 611 -23.41 -8.56 51.31
CA GLU A 611 -22.36 -8.67 52.33
C GLU A 611 -21.02 -8.16 51.79
N SER A 612 -20.62 -8.56 50.59
CA SER A 612 -19.37 -8.11 49.98
C SER A 612 -19.42 -8.06 48.46
N ILE A 613 -18.49 -7.31 47.87
CA ILE A 613 -18.33 -7.13 46.43
C ILE A 613 -16.92 -7.55 46.06
N ASN A 614 -16.79 -8.44 45.07
CA ASN A 614 -15.52 -8.93 44.56
C ASN A 614 -15.41 -8.66 43.05
N PHE A 615 -14.20 -8.41 42.57
CA PHE A 615 -13.93 -8.25 41.14
C PHE A 615 -13.18 -9.47 40.61
N GLU A 616 -13.83 -10.26 39.76
CA GLU A 616 -13.24 -11.47 39.16
C GLU A 616 -12.79 -11.19 37.72
N ARG A 617 -11.56 -11.59 37.38
CA ARG A 617 -11.05 -11.50 36.02
C ARG A 617 -11.61 -12.64 35.17
N GLN A 618 -12.28 -12.30 34.06
CA GLN A 618 -12.76 -13.24 33.06
C GLN A 618 -12.09 -12.94 31.71
N ALA A 619 -11.06 -13.72 31.35
CA ALA A 619 -10.25 -13.52 30.14
C ALA A 619 -9.70 -12.08 29.99
N ASP A 620 -10.34 -11.28 29.15
CA ASP A 620 -9.93 -9.93 28.72
C ASP A 620 -10.65 -8.80 29.48
N SER A 621 -11.44 -9.12 30.51
CA SER A 621 -12.17 -8.12 31.32
C SER A 621 -12.40 -8.57 32.77
N TYR A 622 -13.02 -7.70 33.57
CA TYR A 622 -13.43 -7.96 34.95
C TYR A 622 -14.95 -7.94 35.11
N ARG A 623 -15.49 -8.87 35.89
CA ARG A 623 -16.90 -8.95 36.30
C ARG A 623 -17.04 -8.66 37.80
N ILE A 624 -18.21 -8.14 38.17
CA ILE A 624 -18.56 -7.83 39.56
C ILE A 624 -19.35 -8.99 40.14
N LYS A 625 -18.79 -9.65 41.15
CA LYS A 625 -19.44 -10.69 41.93
C LYS A 625 -19.88 -10.15 43.27
N ILE A 626 -21.06 -10.56 43.70
CA ILE A 626 -21.66 -10.15 44.95
C ILE A 626 -21.80 -11.39 45.82
N THR A 627 -21.37 -11.28 47.07
CA THR A 627 -21.69 -12.26 48.11
C THR A 627 -22.92 -11.78 48.86
N ARG A 628 -23.96 -12.61 48.87
CA ARG A 628 -25.19 -12.36 49.62
C ARG A 628 -25.02 -12.74 51.10
N VAL A 629 -25.99 -12.34 51.92
CA VAL A 629 -26.08 -12.72 53.35
C VAL A 629 -26.17 -14.24 53.54
N ASP A 630 -26.68 -14.98 52.53
CA ASP A 630 -26.72 -16.45 52.51
C ASP A 630 -25.37 -17.12 52.15
N GLY A 631 -24.32 -16.33 51.86
CA GLY A 631 -22.99 -16.79 51.47
C GLY A 631 -22.85 -17.17 49.99
N SER A 632 -23.90 -17.09 49.18
CA SER A 632 -23.83 -17.39 47.74
C SER A 632 -23.12 -16.28 46.96
N LEU A 633 -22.29 -16.68 46.00
CA LEU A 633 -21.56 -15.78 45.11
C LEU A 633 -22.25 -15.72 43.74
N VAL A 634 -22.78 -14.55 43.37
CA VAL A 634 -23.59 -14.35 42.16
C VAL A 634 -23.07 -13.16 41.35
N ASP A 635 -23.29 -13.18 40.03
CA ASP A 635 -23.01 -12.02 39.18
C ASP A 635 -23.97 -10.87 39.49
N ALA A 636 -23.44 -9.66 39.71
CA ALA A 636 -24.23 -8.48 40.05
C ALA A 636 -25.32 -8.20 39.00
N PHE A 637 -25.01 -8.37 37.72
CA PHE A 637 -25.91 -8.05 36.60
C PHE A 637 -27.05 -9.06 36.43
N CYS A 638 -26.88 -10.28 36.95
CA CYS A 638 -27.93 -11.30 36.90
C CYS A 638 -28.91 -11.17 38.07
N LEU A 639 -28.51 -10.49 39.15
CA LEU A 639 -29.27 -10.41 40.40
C LEU A 639 -29.94 -9.05 40.60
N LEU A 640 -29.19 -7.97 40.44
CA LEU A 640 -29.63 -6.63 40.83
C LEU A 640 -30.57 -6.02 39.79
N SER A 641 -31.59 -5.31 40.26
CA SER A 641 -32.44 -4.46 39.42
C SER A 641 -31.67 -3.25 38.87
N GLU A 642 -32.23 -2.55 37.88
CA GLU A 642 -31.59 -1.39 37.28
C GLU A 642 -31.26 -0.30 38.32
N GLY A 643 -32.19 -0.01 39.23
CA GLY A 643 -31.98 0.95 40.33
C GLY A 643 -30.82 0.54 41.23
N HIS A 644 -30.76 -0.73 41.61
CA HIS A 644 -29.66 -1.29 42.41
C HIS A 644 -28.32 -1.27 41.68
N LEU A 645 -28.28 -1.51 40.36
CA LEU A 645 -27.08 -1.36 39.56
C LEU A 645 -26.59 0.09 39.51
N ARG A 646 -27.49 1.08 39.41
CA ARG A 646 -27.10 2.50 39.47
C ARG A 646 -26.50 2.86 40.84
N THR A 647 -27.08 2.36 41.92
CA THR A 647 -26.53 2.51 43.29
C THR A 647 -25.17 1.84 43.45
N LEU A 648 -25.00 0.64 42.88
CA LEU A 648 -23.71 -0.07 42.84
C LEU A 648 -22.65 0.73 42.08
N GLY A 649 -22.99 1.25 40.91
CA GLY A 649 -22.11 2.10 40.11
C GLY A 649 -21.67 3.35 40.88
N LEU A 650 -22.60 4.02 41.56
CA LEU A 650 -22.29 5.16 42.43
C LEU A 650 -21.34 4.75 43.56
N SER A 651 -21.62 3.65 44.24
CA SER A 651 -20.84 3.16 45.38
C SER A 651 -19.39 2.83 45.01
N ILE A 652 -19.18 2.22 43.84
CA ILE A 652 -17.84 1.92 43.31
C ILE A 652 -17.08 3.22 42.97
N LEU A 653 -17.75 4.22 42.40
CA LEU A 653 -17.13 5.51 42.08
C LEU A 653 -16.75 6.29 43.35
N LEU A 654 -17.57 6.24 44.40
CA LEU A 654 -17.26 6.85 45.70
C LEU A 654 -16.07 6.16 46.37
N ALA A 655 -16.04 4.83 46.38
CA ALA A 655 -14.92 4.06 46.95
C ALA A 655 -13.60 4.32 46.20
N MET A 656 -13.66 4.46 44.87
CA MET A 656 -12.51 4.86 44.06
C MET A 656 -12.06 6.28 44.40
N ALA A 657 -12.99 7.22 44.61
CA ALA A 657 -12.66 8.59 44.99
C ALA A 657 -11.96 8.64 46.36
N GLU A 658 -12.46 7.88 47.34
CA GLU A 658 -11.85 7.76 48.67
C GLU A 658 -10.43 7.18 48.59
N LYS A 659 -10.24 6.09 47.85
CA LYS A 659 -8.92 5.47 47.63
C LYS A 659 -7.91 6.45 47.02
N LYS A 660 -8.37 7.33 46.12
CA LYS A 660 -7.55 8.38 45.50
C LYS A 660 -7.43 9.64 46.34
N ASN A 661 -8.17 9.72 47.45
CA ASN A 661 -8.27 10.86 48.35
C ASN A 661 -8.55 12.18 47.60
N PHE A 662 -9.58 12.17 46.75
CA PHE A 662 -9.94 13.36 45.99
C PHE A 662 -10.51 14.44 46.92
N PRO A 663 -10.04 15.69 46.83
CA PRO A 663 -10.53 16.78 47.68
C PRO A 663 -11.87 17.33 47.21
N ILE A 664 -12.31 16.99 45.99
CA ILE A 664 -13.57 17.42 45.39
C ILE A 664 -14.25 16.29 44.60
N ILE A 665 -15.58 16.22 44.67
CA ILE A 665 -16.43 15.41 43.78
C ILE A 665 -17.54 16.29 43.19
N VAL A 666 -17.76 16.17 41.88
CA VAL A 666 -18.82 16.85 41.14
C VAL A 666 -19.88 15.82 40.72
N PHE A 667 -21.11 16.01 41.17
CA PHE A 667 -22.27 15.17 40.85
C PHE A 667 -23.14 15.91 39.83
N ASP A 668 -23.12 15.46 38.57
CA ASP A 668 -23.95 16.00 37.50
C ASP A 668 -25.28 15.24 37.37
N ASP A 669 -26.32 15.77 38.01
CA ASP A 669 -27.69 15.23 37.98
C ASP A 669 -27.82 13.75 38.41
N VAL A 670 -26.84 13.24 39.16
CA VAL A 670 -26.68 11.83 39.57
C VAL A 670 -27.87 11.31 40.37
N VAL A 671 -28.41 12.15 41.25
CA VAL A 671 -29.53 11.82 42.14
C VAL A 671 -30.75 11.34 41.36
N ASN A 672 -30.96 11.89 40.17
CA ASN A 672 -32.11 11.57 39.33
C ASN A 672 -31.96 10.24 38.59
N ALA A 673 -30.76 9.64 38.61
CA ALA A 673 -30.56 8.27 38.19
C ALA A 673 -31.05 7.28 39.27
N ILE A 674 -31.20 7.71 40.53
CA ILE A 674 -31.48 6.82 41.65
C ILE A 674 -32.94 6.96 42.09
N ASP A 675 -33.52 5.83 42.53
CA ASP A 675 -34.91 5.76 42.97
C ASP A 675 -35.16 6.64 44.20
N THR A 676 -36.37 7.18 44.29
CA THR A 676 -36.73 8.24 45.24
C THR A 676 -36.46 7.83 46.70
N ASP A 677 -36.68 6.56 47.04
CA ASP A 677 -36.57 6.04 48.40
C ASP A 677 -35.12 5.99 48.89
N HIS A 678 -34.15 5.81 47.99
CA HIS A 678 -32.73 5.81 48.35
C HIS A 678 -32.12 7.22 48.38
N ARG A 679 -32.80 8.24 47.83
CA ARG A 679 -32.26 9.63 47.75
C ARG A 679 -32.01 10.24 49.12
N SER A 680 -32.85 9.96 50.12
CA SER A 680 -32.62 10.43 51.49
C SER A 680 -31.35 9.86 52.09
N ASN A 681 -31.08 8.58 51.81
CA ASN A 681 -29.92 7.87 52.34
C ASN A 681 -28.62 8.41 51.71
N ILE A 682 -28.66 8.85 50.45
CA ILE A 682 -27.55 9.56 49.81
C ILE A 682 -27.25 10.89 50.53
N ILE A 683 -28.28 11.65 50.89
CA ILE A 683 -28.08 12.90 51.64
C ILE A 683 -27.47 12.58 53.01
N GLU A 684 -28.01 11.61 53.74
CA GLU A 684 -27.44 11.17 55.02
C GLU A 684 -25.97 10.76 54.86
N LEU A 685 -25.64 9.97 53.83
CA LEU A 685 -24.29 9.53 53.52
C LEU A 685 -23.34 10.71 53.27
N PHE A 686 -23.79 11.76 52.57
CA PHE A 686 -22.98 12.94 52.28
C PHE A 686 -22.52 13.68 53.55
N PHE A 687 -23.29 13.65 54.64
CA PHE A 687 -22.98 14.34 55.89
C PHE A 687 -22.39 13.41 56.97
N SER A 688 -22.75 12.13 56.97
CA SER A 688 -22.32 11.15 57.98
C SER A 688 -20.96 10.52 57.70
N ASP A 689 -20.63 10.21 56.44
CA ASP A 689 -19.42 9.48 56.08
C ASP A 689 -18.13 10.28 56.37
N ASP A 690 -17.12 9.60 56.89
CA ASP A 690 -15.86 10.19 57.35
C ASP A 690 -15.05 10.88 56.23
N TYR A 691 -15.14 10.37 55.00
CA TYR A 691 -14.48 10.93 53.83
C TYR A 691 -15.36 12.01 53.19
N LEU A 692 -16.63 11.71 52.90
CA LEU A 692 -17.52 12.63 52.20
C LEU A 692 -17.80 13.92 52.97
N ARG A 693 -17.80 13.90 54.32
CA ARG A 693 -17.98 15.13 55.12
C ARG A 693 -16.78 16.10 55.05
N LYS A 694 -15.60 15.62 54.66
CA LYS A 694 -14.34 16.40 54.66
C LYS A 694 -13.95 16.94 53.29
N ILE A 695 -14.60 16.48 52.23
CA ILE A 695 -14.30 16.90 50.86
C ILE A 695 -15.29 17.96 50.38
N GLN A 696 -14.89 18.71 49.35
CA GLN A 696 -15.79 19.61 48.66
C GLN A 696 -16.70 18.83 47.72
N MET A 697 -17.99 19.17 47.71
CA MET A 697 -18.97 18.56 46.83
C MET A 697 -19.67 19.64 46.03
N VAL A 698 -19.82 19.41 44.73
CA VAL A 698 -20.64 20.22 43.83
C VAL A 698 -21.75 19.32 43.29
N VAL A 699 -22.98 19.55 43.74
CA VAL A 699 -24.13 18.72 43.41
C VAL A 699 -25.09 19.53 42.56
N THR A 700 -25.37 19.09 41.33
CA THR A 700 -26.45 19.65 40.51
C THR A 700 -27.67 18.74 40.53
N THR A 701 -28.87 19.31 40.59
CA THR A 701 -30.12 18.53 40.52
C THR A 701 -31.26 19.34 39.94
N HIS A 702 -32.18 18.67 39.24
CA HIS A 702 -33.51 19.22 38.93
C HIS A 702 -34.60 18.80 39.90
N ASP A 703 -34.29 17.90 40.83
CA ASP A 703 -35.21 17.49 41.88
C ASP A 703 -35.21 18.56 42.97
N ARG A 704 -36.31 19.31 43.02
CA ARG A 704 -36.53 20.35 44.01
C ARG A 704 -36.60 19.77 45.42
N LEU A 705 -37.25 18.62 45.61
CA LEU A 705 -37.40 17.97 46.91
C LEU A 705 -36.03 17.56 47.47
N PHE A 706 -35.19 16.95 46.63
CA PHE A 706 -33.83 16.61 47.01
C PHE A 706 -33.03 17.85 47.42
N TRP A 707 -33.09 18.90 46.61
CA TRP A 707 -32.39 20.15 46.88
C TRP A 707 -32.84 20.78 48.21
N GLU A 708 -34.14 20.79 48.48
CA GLU A 708 -34.69 21.33 49.72
C GLU A 708 -34.26 20.50 50.93
N ARG A 709 -34.36 19.17 50.86
CA ARG A 709 -33.91 18.26 51.93
C ARG A 709 -32.41 18.42 52.21
N PHE A 710 -31.59 18.53 51.16
CA PHE A 710 -30.17 18.77 51.31
C PHE A 710 -29.89 20.09 52.04
N CYS A 711 -30.58 21.18 51.67
CA CYS A 711 -30.42 22.47 52.35
C CYS A 711 -30.84 22.39 53.82
N ILE A 712 -31.96 21.72 54.13
CA ILE A 712 -32.45 21.54 55.50
C ILE A 712 -31.42 20.79 56.35
N ILE A 713 -30.88 19.68 55.83
CA ILE A 713 -29.88 18.88 56.54
C ILE A 713 -28.58 19.67 56.68
N ALA A 714 -28.16 20.41 55.64
CA ALA A 714 -26.98 21.26 55.68
C ALA A 714 -27.09 22.38 56.74
N ASP A 715 -28.24 23.06 56.81
CA ASP A 715 -28.53 24.11 57.81
C ASP A 715 -28.53 23.55 59.25
N ARG A 716 -28.88 22.27 59.42
CA ARG A 716 -28.93 21.58 60.73
C ARG A 716 -27.61 20.96 61.14
N HIS A 717 -26.68 20.77 60.19
CA HIS A 717 -25.40 20.13 60.44
C HIS A 717 -24.44 21.08 61.16
N PRO A 718 -23.49 20.58 62.00
CA PRO A 718 -22.48 21.43 62.63
C PRO A 718 -21.60 22.27 61.67
N GLN A 719 -21.65 21.97 60.37
CA GLN A 719 -20.95 22.69 59.30
C GLN A 719 -21.89 23.62 58.50
N CYS A 720 -22.97 24.11 59.11
CA CYS A 720 -23.99 24.94 58.45
C CYS A 720 -23.42 26.20 57.79
N ASP A 721 -22.30 26.75 58.27
CA ASP A 721 -21.69 27.96 57.66
C ASP A 721 -20.81 27.66 56.44
N GLU A 722 -20.56 26.38 56.13
CA GLU A 722 -19.64 25.95 55.07
C GLU A 722 -20.37 25.26 53.91
N HIS A 723 -21.67 25.56 53.75
CA HIS A 723 -22.46 25.17 52.59
C HIS A 723 -22.93 26.39 51.76
N SER A 724 -23.22 26.16 50.49
CA SER A 724 -23.83 27.13 49.58
C SER A 724 -24.95 26.48 48.79
N SER A 725 -26.02 27.24 48.59
CA SER A 725 -27.18 26.82 47.82
C SER A 725 -27.50 27.88 46.79
N GLN A 726 -27.54 27.48 45.52
CA GLN A 726 -27.76 28.38 44.41
C GLN A 726 -28.80 27.83 43.45
N VAL A 727 -29.64 28.73 42.92
CA VAL A 727 -30.61 28.42 41.87
C VAL A 727 -30.10 28.97 40.54
N LEU A 728 -30.00 28.09 39.56
CA LEU A 728 -29.62 28.43 38.19
C LEU A 728 -30.88 28.71 37.36
N ASN A 729 -30.85 29.78 36.58
CA ASN A 729 -31.86 30.05 35.58
C ASN A 729 -31.22 30.47 34.26
N TYR A 730 -31.84 30.10 33.14
CA TYR A 730 -31.33 30.42 31.81
C TYR A 730 -32.06 31.63 31.22
N THR A 731 -31.30 32.66 30.85
CA THR A 731 -31.83 33.85 30.16
C THR A 731 -31.30 33.91 28.72
N ASN A 732 -31.88 34.79 27.90
CA ASN A 732 -31.36 35.11 26.56
C ASN A 732 -29.88 35.56 26.57
N LYS A 733 -29.41 36.15 27.68
CA LYS A 733 -28.02 36.57 27.88
C LYS A 733 -27.14 35.50 28.54
N GLY A 734 -27.71 34.37 28.95
CA GLY A 734 -27.00 33.21 29.51
C GLY A 734 -27.50 32.79 30.89
N VAL A 735 -26.78 31.85 31.49
CA VAL A 735 -27.06 31.34 32.84
C VAL A 735 -26.84 32.45 33.87
N VAL A 736 -27.89 32.73 34.64
CA VAL A 736 -27.90 33.62 35.79
C VAL A 736 -28.07 32.78 37.06
N MET A 737 -27.44 33.25 38.12
CA MET A 737 -27.31 32.55 39.39
C MET A 737 -27.92 33.39 40.49
N ILE A 738 -28.78 32.78 41.29
CA ILE A 738 -29.42 33.42 42.43
C ILE A 738 -29.01 32.65 43.67
N ASP A 739 -28.32 33.32 44.59
CA ASP A 739 -28.02 32.78 45.91
C ASP A 739 -29.33 32.55 46.67
N HIS A 740 -29.61 31.29 46.99
CA HIS A 740 -30.75 30.93 47.80
C HIS A 740 -30.25 30.61 49.20
N ALA A 741 -30.54 31.50 50.16
CA ALA A 741 -30.32 31.13 51.56
C ALA A 741 -31.38 30.09 51.93
N GLY A 742 -30.94 28.92 52.41
CA GLY A 742 -31.80 27.84 52.89
C GLY A 742 -32.75 28.28 54.02
N GLY A 743 -33.78 27.47 54.26
CA GLY A 743 -34.73 27.65 55.36
C GLY A 743 -36.14 28.09 54.96
N PHE A 744 -37.15 27.45 55.56
CA PHE A 744 -38.56 27.78 55.35
C PHE A 744 -38.91 29.22 55.73
N GLN A 745 -38.19 29.80 56.69
CA GLN A 745 -38.47 31.15 57.17
C GLN A 745 -38.29 32.22 56.06
N LYS A 746 -37.18 32.18 55.32
CA LYS A 746 -36.94 33.12 54.23
C LYS A 746 -37.90 32.86 53.06
N LYS A 747 -38.26 31.59 52.81
CA LYS A 747 -39.24 31.22 51.77
C LYS A 747 -40.63 31.78 52.05
N VAL A 748 -41.09 31.73 53.30
CA VAL A 748 -42.35 32.36 53.72
C VAL A 748 -42.29 33.87 53.48
N HIS A 749 -41.21 34.55 53.89
CA HIS A 749 -41.05 35.99 53.66
C HIS A 749 -40.99 36.37 52.17
N VAL A 750 -40.28 35.58 51.35
CA VAL A 750 -40.21 35.80 49.90
C VAL A 750 -41.58 35.61 49.26
N ALA A 751 -42.30 34.54 49.60
CA ALA A 751 -43.66 34.30 49.10
C ALA A 751 -44.61 35.44 49.50
N LEU A 752 -44.54 35.91 50.75
CA LEU A 752 -45.33 37.05 51.22
C LEU A 752 -44.94 38.37 50.55
N SER A 753 -43.66 38.57 50.17
CA SER A 753 -43.20 39.78 49.48
C SER A 753 -43.77 39.94 48.06
N VAL A 754 -44.16 38.82 47.44
CA VAL A 754 -44.84 38.79 46.13
C VAL A 754 -46.35 38.51 46.26
N PHE A 755 -46.88 38.60 47.49
CA PHE A 755 -48.29 38.34 47.83
C PHE A 755 -48.78 36.92 47.50
N ASP A 756 -47.88 35.94 47.41
CA ASP A 756 -48.21 34.52 47.24
C ASP A 756 -48.52 33.88 48.60
N VAL A 757 -49.72 34.17 49.08
CA VAL A 757 -50.26 33.69 50.36
C VAL A 757 -50.35 32.17 50.41
N ARG A 758 -50.67 31.52 49.28
CA ARG A 758 -50.84 30.07 49.20
C ARG A 758 -49.50 29.36 49.40
N GLN A 759 -48.48 29.78 48.66
CA GLN A 759 -47.16 29.18 48.77
C GLN A 759 -46.53 29.42 50.15
N ALA A 760 -46.77 30.60 50.74
CA ALA A 760 -46.35 30.89 52.10
C ALA A 760 -46.98 29.93 53.14
N LEU A 761 -48.26 29.58 52.99
CA LEU A 761 -48.93 28.61 53.87
C LEU A 761 -48.40 27.19 53.72
N ILE A 762 -48.09 26.75 52.50
CA ILE A 762 -47.47 25.44 52.23
C ILE A 762 -46.12 25.36 52.94
N TYR A 763 -45.28 26.38 52.83
CA TYR A 763 -43.99 26.42 53.52
C TYR A 763 -44.13 26.43 55.05
N CYS A 764 -45.10 27.17 55.59
CA CYS A 764 -45.41 27.13 57.02
C CYS A 764 -45.80 25.71 57.47
N ARG A 765 -46.58 24.97 56.65
CA ARG A 765 -46.98 23.60 56.97
C ARG A 765 -45.79 22.65 57.01
N ILE A 766 -45.01 22.60 55.94
CA ILE A 766 -43.84 21.70 55.85
C ILE A 766 -42.85 22.00 56.99
N TRP A 767 -42.68 23.28 57.33
CA TRP A 767 -41.84 23.70 58.45
C TRP A 767 -42.36 23.14 59.80
N PHE A 768 -43.65 23.30 60.08
CA PHE A 768 -44.29 22.77 61.28
C PHE A 768 -44.19 21.24 61.36
N GLU A 769 -44.51 20.53 60.27
CA GLU A 769 -44.43 19.06 60.20
C GLU A 769 -43.01 18.57 60.51
N SER A 770 -42.01 19.22 59.92
CA SER A 770 -40.60 18.86 60.11
C SER A 770 -40.15 19.03 61.57
N ILE A 771 -40.56 20.11 62.23
CA ILE A 771 -40.23 20.39 63.64
C ILE A 771 -40.87 19.34 64.56
N VAL A 772 -42.16 19.03 64.36
CA VAL A 772 -42.87 18.07 65.22
C VAL A 772 -42.31 16.67 65.07
N ILE A 773 -42.07 16.21 63.83
CA ILE A 773 -41.50 14.87 63.60
C ILE A 773 -40.11 14.76 64.24
N GLU A 774 -39.26 15.78 64.07
CA GLU A 774 -37.93 15.83 64.71
C GLU A 774 -38.04 15.74 66.24
N PHE A 775 -38.97 16.49 66.84
CA PHE A 775 -39.18 16.45 68.29
C PHE A 775 -39.62 15.06 68.75
N CYS A 776 -40.56 14.44 68.03
CA CYS A 776 -41.04 13.09 68.35
C CYS A 776 -39.93 12.03 68.23
N ILE A 777 -39.02 12.18 67.26
CA ILE A 777 -37.86 11.29 67.10
C ILE A 777 -36.87 11.48 68.25
N ASP A 778 -36.48 12.73 68.54
CA ASP A 778 -35.50 13.05 69.58
C ASP A 778 -35.97 12.60 70.98
N ASN A 779 -37.29 12.67 71.23
CA ASN A 779 -37.89 12.28 72.51
C ASN A 779 -38.47 10.85 72.51
N CYS A 780 -38.25 10.06 71.45
CA CYS A 780 -38.72 8.67 71.34
C CYS A 780 -40.23 8.50 71.60
N VAL A 781 -41.07 9.42 71.10
CA VAL A 781 -42.50 9.45 71.40
C VAL A 781 -43.22 8.30 70.69
N THR A 782 -43.91 7.45 71.45
CA THR A 782 -44.63 6.27 70.93
C THR A 782 -46.06 6.61 70.49
N VAL A 783 -46.52 6.00 69.40
CA VAL A 783 -47.87 6.24 68.85
C VAL A 783 -48.67 4.96 68.76
N THR A 784 -49.93 4.99 69.21
CA THR A 784 -50.88 3.87 69.10
C THR A 784 -51.87 4.08 67.95
N ALA A 785 -51.96 3.11 67.02
CA ALA A 785 -52.89 3.15 65.89
C ALA A 785 -54.09 2.21 66.12
N ASN A 786 -55.28 2.62 65.64
CA ASN A 786 -56.51 1.80 65.68
C ASN A 786 -56.93 1.44 64.26
N PHE A 787 -57.31 0.18 64.04
CA PHE A 787 -57.80 -0.30 62.75
C PHE A 787 -59.27 0.07 62.52
N ASN A 788 -59.58 0.69 61.38
CA ASN A 788 -60.94 1.10 61.01
C ASN A 788 -61.41 0.45 59.69
N LYS A 789 -62.72 0.22 59.52
CA LYS A 789 -63.31 -0.40 58.30
C LYS A 789 -63.00 0.36 57.00
N SER A 790 -62.68 1.65 57.05
CA SER A 790 -62.30 2.46 55.88
C SER A 790 -60.89 2.17 55.36
N GLN A 791 -60.03 1.50 56.14
CA GLN A 791 -58.65 1.15 55.76
C GLN A 791 -58.55 -0.14 54.94
N LEU A 792 -59.64 -0.91 54.81
CA LEU A 792 -59.71 -2.16 54.04
C LEU A 792 -59.37 -2.03 52.54
N LYS A 793 -59.33 -0.81 52.00
CA LYS A 793 -59.04 -0.51 50.57
C LYS A 793 -57.68 0.14 50.33
N LYS A 794 -56.85 0.32 51.36
CA LYS A 794 -55.52 0.95 51.26
C LYS A 794 -54.42 -0.09 51.40
N SER A 795 -53.28 0.15 50.73
CA SER A 795 -52.11 -0.74 50.74
C SER A 795 -51.37 -0.78 52.08
N THR A 796 -51.65 0.14 53.00
CA THR A 796 -51.00 0.24 54.32
C THR A 796 -52.06 0.32 55.43
N TYR A 797 -52.08 -0.67 56.32
CA TYR A 797 -53.09 -0.78 57.39
C TYR A 797 -52.78 0.08 58.63
N LEU A 798 -51.50 0.39 58.86
CA LEU A 798 -51.04 1.25 59.95
C LEU A 798 -50.90 2.68 59.42
N GLN A 799 -51.95 3.48 59.57
CA GLN A 799 -51.91 4.90 59.24
C GLN A 799 -52.28 5.71 60.48
N VAL A 800 -51.30 6.43 61.03
CA VAL A 800 -51.53 7.42 62.08
C VAL A 800 -52.11 8.66 61.42
N SER A 801 -53.25 9.17 61.91
CA SER A 801 -53.75 10.45 61.42
C SER A 801 -52.75 11.55 61.77
N LEU A 802 -52.48 12.46 60.84
CA LEU A 802 -51.62 13.62 61.06
C LEU A 802 -52.04 14.38 62.35
N GLU A 803 -53.33 14.36 62.71
CA GLU A 803 -53.87 15.01 63.91
C GLU A 803 -53.31 14.37 65.15
N LYS A 804 -53.39 13.05 65.22
CA LYS A 804 -52.87 12.28 66.34
C LYS A 804 -51.37 12.47 66.43
N THR A 805 -50.65 12.52 65.31
CA THR A 805 -49.21 12.80 65.29
C THR A 805 -48.87 14.16 65.90
N PHE A 806 -49.59 15.23 65.57
CA PHE A 806 -49.31 16.55 66.13
C PHE A 806 -49.78 16.72 67.58
N LEU A 807 -50.83 16.02 68.00
CA LEU A 807 -51.28 15.99 69.39
C LEU A 807 -50.27 15.33 70.34
N LEU A 808 -49.36 14.49 69.84
CA LEU A 808 -48.30 13.87 70.66
C LEU A 808 -47.39 14.88 71.35
N VAL A 809 -47.30 16.08 70.79
CA VAL A 809 -46.44 17.14 71.31
C VAL A 809 -47.14 17.96 72.40
N GLU A 810 -48.48 17.97 72.43
CA GLU A 810 -49.30 18.77 73.35
C GLU A 810 -48.92 18.60 74.84
N PRO A 811 -48.65 17.39 75.37
CA PRO A 811 -48.22 17.21 76.76
C PRO A 811 -46.92 17.95 77.09
N PHE A 812 -45.96 17.97 76.15
CA PHE A 812 -44.63 18.56 76.37
C PHE A 812 -44.64 20.10 76.36
N ILE A 813 -45.71 20.71 75.85
CA ILE A 813 -45.90 22.16 75.79
C ILE A 813 -47.14 22.63 76.55
N ALA A 814 -47.69 21.79 77.44
CA ALA A 814 -48.92 22.05 78.17
C ALA A 814 -48.86 23.34 79.02
N TYR A 815 -47.65 23.81 79.36
CA TYR A 815 -47.45 25.07 80.08
C TYR A 815 -47.85 26.32 79.28
N ASP A 816 -47.85 26.27 77.93
CA ASP A 816 -48.30 27.37 77.06
C ASP A 816 -48.75 26.86 75.68
N LEU A 817 -50.06 26.67 75.50
CA LEU A 817 -50.65 26.22 74.25
C LEU A 817 -51.04 27.36 73.29
N SER A 818 -50.70 28.63 73.59
CA SER A 818 -51.14 29.78 72.81
C SER A 818 -50.70 29.70 71.34
N ASN A 819 -49.42 29.44 71.08
CA ASN A 819 -48.86 29.30 69.74
C ASN A 819 -49.38 28.03 69.04
N PHE A 820 -49.42 26.91 69.76
CA PHE A 820 -49.91 25.64 69.22
C PHE A 820 -51.38 25.73 68.77
N ASN A 821 -52.24 26.41 69.54
CA ASN A 821 -53.64 26.60 69.18
C ASN A 821 -53.84 27.50 67.95
N ILE A 822 -52.97 28.50 67.74
CA ILE A 822 -52.97 29.32 66.52
C ILE A 822 -52.65 28.44 65.30
N VAL A 823 -51.61 27.62 65.39
CA VAL A 823 -51.23 26.68 64.32
C VAL A 823 -52.34 25.64 64.09
N LYS A 824 -52.90 25.08 65.17
CA LYS A 824 -53.97 24.06 65.12
C LYS A 824 -55.23 24.57 64.43
N LYS A 825 -55.64 25.82 64.72
CA LYS A 825 -56.85 26.42 64.15
C LYS A 825 -56.70 26.76 62.66
N ASP A 826 -55.56 27.31 62.27
CA ASP A 826 -55.41 27.93 60.95
C ASP A 826 -54.64 27.08 59.94
N LEU A 827 -53.74 26.21 60.40
CA LEU A 827 -52.90 25.36 59.55
C LEU A 827 -53.34 23.89 59.58
N VAL A 828 -53.90 23.42 60.70
CA VAL A 828 -54.29 22.02 60.94
C VAL A 828 -55.82 21.81 60.76
N ASN A 829 -56.57 22.74 60.15
CA ASN A 829 -58.01 22.56 59.95
C ASN A 829 -58.33 21.42 58.94
N TRP A 830 -58.91 20.34 59.47
CA TRP A 830 -58.98 18.99 58.89
C TRP A 830 -59.91 18.80 57.69
N SER A 831 -60.93 19.63 57.52
CA SER A 831 -61.98 19.37 56.51
C SER A 831 -61.59 19.74 55.07
N GLY A 832 -60.51 20.50 54.87
CA GLY A 832 -60.06 20.96 53.54
C GLY A 832 -58.72 20.42 53.06
N GLN A 833 -57.94 19.72 53.90
CA GLN A 833 -56.51 19.46 53.64
C GLN A 833 -56.11 17.98 53.54
N ASN A 834 -57.04 17.06 53.75
CA ASN A 834 -56.73 15.63 53.78
C ASN A 834 -56.67 15.04 52.35
N GLN A 835 -55.53 15.21 51.67
CA GLN A 835 -55.20 14.48 50.45
C GLN A 835 -53.91 13.68 50.67
N GLU A 836 -54.06 12.49 51.23
CA GLU A 836 -52.97 11.57 51.59
C GLU A 836 -52.21 10.99 50.37
N HIS A 837 -52.58 11.35 49.14
CA HIS A 837 -51.85 11.00 47.92
C HIS A 837 -50.99 12.14 47.34
N HIS A 838 -50.94 13.30 48.01
CA HIS A 838 -50.15 14.46 47.58
C HIS A 838 -49.20 14.94 48.67
N ALA A 839 -48.66 14.04 49.50
CA ALA A 839 -47.89 14.39 50.69
C ALA A 839 -46.73 15.39 50.42
N PHE A 840 -46.24 15.53 49.18
CA PHE A 840 -45.26 16.55 48.81
C PHE A 840 -45.40 17.04 47.35
N ASP A 841 -46.63 17.22 46.84
CA ASP A 841 -46.87 17.72 45.48
C ASP A 841 -47.26 19.22 45.49
N GLU A 842 -46.35 20.10 45.03
CA GLU A 842 -46.60 21.54 44.84
C GLU A 842 -47.68 21.82 43.78
N GLY A 843 -48.08 20.81 42.99
CA GLY A 843 -49.20 20.87 42.05
C GLY A 843 -50.59 20.75 42.68
N SER A 844 -50.70 20.63 44.01
CA SER A 844 -52.00 20.58 44.70
C SER A 844 -52.75 21.92 44.59
N LEU A 845 -53.59 22.03 43.56
CA LEU A 845 -54.44 23.20 43.27
C LEU A 845 -55.59 23.40 44.29
N ASN A 846 -55.74 22.49 45.27
CA ASN A 846 -56.87 22.47 46.20
C ASN A 846 -56.60 23.17 47.54
N PHE A 847 -55.66 24.12 47.60
CA PHE A 847 -55.57 25.02 48.74
C PHE A 847 -56.55 26.19 48.57
N VAL A 848 -57.75 26.06 49.15
CA VAL A 848 -58.68 27.18 49.32
C VAL A 848 -58.11 28.11 50.40
N HIS A 849 -57.67 29.32 50.01
CA HIS A 849 -57.23 30.33 50.97
C HIS A 849 -58.26 31.46 51.05
N SER A 850 -58.70 31.80 52.26
CA SER A 850 -59.39 33.06 52.59
C SER A 850 -58.53 33.96 53.49
N LYS A 851 -57.23 33.67 53.58
CA LYS A 851 -56.28 34.34 54.49
C LYS A 851 -55.55 35.51 53.84
N THR A 852 -55.16 36.49 54.64
CA THR A 852 -54.33 37.64 54.25
C THR A 852 -52.86 37.44 54.59
N SER A 853 -51.95 38.18 53.96
CA SER A 853 -50.50 38.14 54.29
C SER A 853 -50.21 38.38 55.78
N GLY A 854 -51.00 39.23 56.44
CA GLY A 854 -50.88 39.49 57.87
C GLY A 854 -51.29 38.30 58.75
N GLU A 855 -52.29 37.53 58.32
CA GLU A 855 -52.69 36.31 59.03
C GLU A 855 -51.67 35.18 58.85
N VAL A 856 -51.09 35.03 57.66
CA VAL A 856 -50.00 34.07 57.44
C VAL A 856 -48.77 34.42 58.28
N LEU A 857 -48.45 35.72 58.42
CA LEU A 857 -47.35 36.16 59.27
C LEU A 857 -47.58 35.82 60.76
N LYS A 858 -48.84 35.81 61.23
CA LYS A 858 -49.19 35.35 62.59
C LYS A 858 -48.92 33.85 62.75
N ILE A 859 -49.31 33.04 61.75
CA ILE A 859 -49.04 31.60 61.74
C ILE A 859 -47.53 31.33 61.72
N TYR A 860 -46.78 32.06 60.87
CA TYR A 860 -45.33 32.02 60.81
C TYR A 860 -44.69 32.29 62.17
N ASN A 861 -45.11 33.36 62.85
CA ASN A 861 -44.59 33.72 64.17
C ASN A 861 -44.95 32.66 65.23
N ALA A 862 -46.16 32.08 65.17
CA ALA A 862 -46.56 31.00 66.07
C ALA A 862 -45.69 29.76 65.88
N ILE A 863 -45.38 29.35 64.63
CA ILE A 863 -44.48 28.22 64.36
C ILE A 863 -43.06 28.52 64.85
N ARG A 864 -42.57 29.74 64.63
CA ARG A 864 -41.24 30.19 65.10
C ARG A 864 -41.09 30.07 66.62
N LEU A 865 -42.09 30.53 67.36
CA LEU A 865 -42.11 30.47 68.82
C LEU A 865 -42.34 29.03 69.31
N LEU A 866 -43.19 28.26 68.64
CA LEU A 866 -43.39 26.84 68.95
C LEU A 866 -42.10 26.02 68.79
N GLU A 867 -41.30 26.29 67.75
CA GLU A 867 -39.97 25.68 67.61
C GLU A 867 -39.06 25.97 68.81
N CYS A 868 -39.16 27.16 69.39
CA CYS A 868 -38.45 27.53 70.62
C CYS A 868 -39.00 26.80 71.84
N GLN A 869 -40.31 26.55 71.91
CA GLN A 869 -40.95 25.78 72.97
C GLN A 869 -40.54 24.31 72.95
N LEU A 870 -40.34 23.73 71.76
CA LEU A 870 -39.97 22.32 71.57
C LEU A 870 -38.48 22.06 71.74
N PHE A 871 -37.63 23.01 71.36
CA PHE A 871 -36.17 22.86 71.42
C PHE A 871 -35.49 23.97 72.23
N PRO A 872 -35.88 24.23 73.48
CA PRO A 872 -35.46 25.43 74.20
C PRO A 872 -33.95 25.46 74.50
N ILE A 873 -33.34 24.32 74.87
CA ILE A 873 -31.90 24.23 75.15
C ILE A 873 -31.07 24.49 73.89
N ARG A 874 -31.36 23.76 72.80
CA ARG A 874 -30.67 23.89 71.51
C ARG A 874 -30.81 25.29 70.91
N LYS A 875 -31.99 25.90 71.04
CA LYS A 875 -32.25 27.26 70.55
C LYS A 875 -31.59 28.34 71.42
N LYS A 876 -31.45 28.12 72.74
CA LYS A 876 -30.72 29.04 73.62
C LYS A 876 -29.23 29.11 73.28
N GLU A 877 -28.59 27.97 73.06
CA GLU A 877 -27.17 27.92 72.71
C GLU A 877 -26.88 28.52 71.33
N SER A 878 -27.66 28.13 70.32
CA SER A 878 -27.52 28.65 68.96
C SER A 878 -27.87 30.15 68.88
N GLY A 879 -28.93 30.59 69.56
CA GLY A 879 -29.31 32.00 69.65
C GLY A 879 -28.25 32.87 70.32
N ARG A 880 -27.59 32.40 71.40
CA ARG A 880 -26.50 33.15 72.05
C ARG A 880 -25.27 33.31 71.14
N LYS A 881 -24.88 32.26 70.42
CA LYS A 881 -23.79 32.31 69.43
C LYS A 881 -24.12 33.28 68.31
N PHE A 882 -25.33 33.17 67.76
CA PHE A 882 -25.79 34.03 66.67
C PHE A 882 -25.88 35.50 67.10
N LEU A 883 -26.36 35.79 68.31
CA LEU A 883 -26.38 37.14 68.87
C LEU A 883 -24.96 37.74 68.92
N ALA A 884 -23.98 36.97 69.38
CA ALA A 884 -22.59 37.42 69.48
C ALA A 884 -21.97 37.75 68.11
N GLU A 885 -22.24 36.92 67.09
CA GLU A 885 -21.79 37.15 65.72
C GLU A 885 -22.49 38.35 65.07
N LEU A 886 -23.78 38.50 65.32
CA LEU A 886 -24.59 39.60 64.82
C LEU A 886 -24.13 40.93 65.45
N SER A 887 -23.88 40.96 66.76
CA SER A 887 -23.31 42.12 67.46
C SER A 887 -21.95 42.52 66.87
N LYS A 888 -21.05 41.56 66.64
CA LYS A 888 -19.75 41.81 65.99
C LYS A 888 -19.90 42.36 64.56
N SER A 889 -20.94 41.91 63.84
CA SER A 889 -21.26 42.39 62.49
C SER A 889 -21.86 43.79 62.49
N ILE A 890 -22.68 44.11 63.49
CA ILE A 890 -23.24 45.45 63.73
C ILE A 890 -22.10 46.43 64.03
N GLU A 891 -21.19 46.08 64.95
CA GLU A 891 -20.02 46.91 65.29
C GLU A 891 -19.14 47.21 64.06
N ARG A 892 -18.82 46.19 63.26
CA ARG A 892 -18.06 46.35 62.01
C ARG A 892 -18.76 47.24 61.00
N ARG A 893 -20.09 47.17 60.93
CA ARG A 893 -20.89 47.99 59.99
C ARG A 893 -21.03 49.42 60.50
N GLN A 894 -21.20 49.64 61.79
CA GLN A 894 -21.17 50.96 62.42
C GLN A 894 -19.82 51.64 62.21
N SER A 895 -18.71 50.93 62.42
CA SER A 895 -17.36 51.46 62.14
C SER A 895 -17.16 51.78 60.66
N LYS A 896 -17.69 50.95 59.75
CA LYS A 896 -17.62 51.18 58.31
C LYS A 896 -18.49 52.38 57.88
N LEU A 897 -19.65 52.56 58.51
CA LEU A 897 -20.54 53.70 58.26
C LEU A 897 -19.88 55.02 58.70
N ALA A 898 -19.12 55.01 59.81
CA ALA A 898 -18.30 56.14 60.23
C ALA A 898 -17.20 56.49 59.22
N THR A 899 -16.58 55.49 58.58
CA THR A 899 -15.59 55.74 57.50
C THR A 899 -16.20 56.20 56.18
N LEU A 900 -17.52 56.04 55.98
CA LEU A 900 -18.24 56.40 54.76
C LEU A 900 -18.89 57.79 54.81
N ALA A 901 -18.51 58.63 55.78
CA ALA A 901 -19.05 59.99 55.94
C ALA A 901 -18.91 60.87 54.68
N ASN A 902 -17.93 60.60 53.82
CA ASN A 902 -17.68 61.32 52.56
C ASN A 902 -18.26 60.64 51.31
N ALA A 903 -18.94 59.50 51.43
CA ALA A 903 -19.53 58.76 50.32
C ALA A 903 -20.86 59.38 49.84
N PRO A 904 -21.32 59.13 48.59
CA PRO A 904 -22.60 59.62 48.09
C PRO A 904 -23.79 59.22 48.97
N LEU A 905 -24.78 60.11 49.10
CA LEU A 905 -25.96 59.95 49.97
C LEU A 905 -26.74 58.64 49.76
N HIS A 906 -26.81 58.11 48.53
CA HIS A 906 -27.50 56.85 48.25
C HIS A 906 -26.75 55.64 48.85
N VAL A 907 -25.41 55.63 48.82
CA VAL A 907 -24.56 54.59 49.40
C VAL A 907 -24.62 54.62 50.92
N GLN A 908 -24.66 55.83 51.51
CA GLN A 908 -24.86 55.99 52.96
C GLN A 908 -26.23 55.47 53.40
N LYS A 909 -27.29 55.80 52.66
CA LYS A 909 -28.65 55.32 52.94
C LYS A 909 -28.75 53.80 52.86
N GLU A 910 -28.19 53.18 51.81
CA GLU A 910 -28.20 51.71 51.66
C GLU A 910 -27.46 51.02 52.82
N HIS A 911 -26.30 51.53 53.24
CA HIS A 911 -25.58 51.00 54.39
C HIS A 911 -26.30 51.24 55.73
N GLN A 912 -27.00 52.37 55.88
CA GLN A 912 -27.84 52.66 57.05
C GLN A 912 -29.07 51.74 57.12
N GLU A 913 -29.73 51.50 55.98
CA GLU A 913 -30.87 50.58 55.87
C GLU A 913 -30.43 49.15 56.20
N ALA A 914 -29.31 48.70 55.62
CA ALA A 914 -28.75 47.40 55.95
C ALA A 914 -28.40 47.29 57.45
N LEU A 915 -27.79 48.31 58.04
CA LEU A 915 -27.47 48.33 59.48
C LEU A 915 -28.75 48.22 60.34
N ARG A 916 -29.80 48.98 60.01
CA ARG A 916 -31.10 48.92 60.71
C ARG A 916 -31.74 47.53 60.66
N VAL A 917 -31.56 46.79 59.57
CA VAL A 917 -32.03 45.40 59.46
C VAL A 917 -31.30 44.48 60.44
N PHE A 918 -29.97 44.61 60.55
CA PHE A 918 -29.20 43.84 61.54
C PHE A 918 -29.57 44.22 62.98
N GLU A 919 -29.70 45.51 63.29
CA GLU A 919 -30.11 45.98 64.63
C GLU A 919 -31.51 45.47 65.00
N ARG A 920 -32.47 45.52 64.07
CA ARG A 920 -33.81 44.96 64.28
C ARG A 920 -33.76 43.46 64.55
N ARG A 921 -32.96 42.71 63.78
CA ARG A 921 -32.80 41.27 63.99
C ARG A 921 -32.16 40.93 65.33
N ALA A 922 -31.22 41.76 65.81
CA ALA A 922 -30.61 41.62 67.14
C ALA A 922 -31.65 41.73 68.25
N ILE A 923 -32.55 42.71 68.14
CA ILE A 923 -33.64 42.93 69.10
C ILE A 923 -34.62 41.75 69.07
N GLU A 924 -35.04 41.30 67.88
CA GLU A 924 -35.92 40.13 67.73
C GLU A 924 -35.32 38.88 68.37
N LEU A 925 -34.03 38.62 68.13
CA LEU A 925 -33.32 37.49 68.71
C LEU A 925 -33.18 37.62 70.24
N GLY A 926 -33.01 38.85 70.75
CA GLY A 926 -33.04 39.13 72.18
C GLY A 926 -34.38 38.77 72.82
N HIS A 927 -35.49 39.15 72.17
CA HIS A 927 -36.83 38.77 72.61
C HIS A 927 -37.07 37.25 72.51
N GLU A 928 -36.55 36.60 71.46
CA GLU A 928 -36.58 35.13 71.32
C GLU A 928 -35.86 34.44 72.48
N LEU A 929 -34.66 34.90 72.85
CA LEU A 929 -33.89 34.34 73.95
C LEU A 929 -34.59 34.53 75.30
N GLN A 930 -35.22 35.68 75.53
CA GLN A 930 -36.04 35.91 76.72
C GLN A 930 -37.25 34.97 76.77
N TYR A 931 -37.93 34.78 75.64
CA TYR A 931 -39.04 33.82 75.55
C TYR A 931 -38.57 32.39 75.81
N ILE A 932 -37.43 31.96 75.25
CA ILE A 932 -36.84 30.64 75.52
C ILE A 932 -36.52 30.47 77.01
N GLU A 933 -36.01 31.50 77.68
CA GLU A 933 -35.76 31.44 79.13
C GLU A 933 -37.05 31.29 79.94
N GLN A 934 -38.14 31.94 79.52
CA GLN A 934 -39.46 31.72 80.12
C GLN A 934 -39.96 30.29 79.88
N CYS A 935 -39.80 29.74 78.66
CA CYS A 935 -40.18 28.37 78.35
C CYS A 935 -39.43 27.35 79.22
N LEU A 936 -38.12 27.53 79.45
CA LEU A 936 -37.32 26.65 80.31
C LEU A 936 -37.83 26.67 81.76
N VAL A 937 -38.13 27.86 82.30
CA VAL A 937 -38.66 27.99 83.67
C VAL A 937 -40.03 27.34 83.80
N SER A 938 -40.92 27.55 82.83
CA SER A 938 -42.27 26.98 82.82
C SER A 938 -42.27 25.46 82.62
N ALA A 939 -41.36 24.93 81.79
CA ALA A 939 -41.20 23.49 81.60
C ALA A 939 -40.67 22.80 82.87
N ASP A 940 -39.69 23.41 83.56
CA ASP A 940 -39.19 22.92 84.85
C ASP A 940 -40.29 22.92 85.93
N GLN A 941 -41.18 23.92 85.92
CA GLN A 941 -42.33 23.98 86.83
C GLN A 941 -43.36 22.88 86.55
N LEU A 942 -43.63 22.59 85.26
CA LEU A 942 -44.54 21.52 84.84
C LEU A 942 -44.00 20.13 85.24
N GLN A 943 -42.72 19.86 84.98
CA GLN A 943 -42.07 18.61 85.39
C GLN A 943 -42.08 18.42 86.92
N ARG A 944 -41.92 19.50 87.69
CA ARG A 944 -42.01 19.43 89.16
C ARG A 944 -43.44 19.16 89.65
N ALA A 945 -44.44 19.71 88.99
CA ALA A 945 -45.85 19.44 89.30
C ALA A 945 -46.24 17.99 89.01
N GLU A 946 -45.75 17.41 87.90
CA GLU A 946 -45.98 16.00 87.55
C GLU A 946 -45.24 14.99 88.45
N THR A 947 -44.20 15.42 89.18
CA THR A 947 -43.51 14.58 90.18
C THR A 947 -44.09 14.66 91.60
N LEU A 948 -45.06 15.55 91.84
CA LEU A 948 -45.70 15.77 93.14
C LEU A 948 -47.12 15.16 93.24
N ASP A 949 -47.69 14.74 92.11
CA ASP A 949 -48.86 13.83 91.99
C ASP A 949 -48.37 12.39 91.73
#